data_AF-A0A1J4K478-F1
#
_entry.id   AF-A0A1J4K478-F1
#
_cell.length_a   1.000
_cell.length_b   1.000
_cell.length_c   1.000
_cell.angle_alpha   90.00
_cell.angle_beta   90.00
_cell.angle_gamma   90.00
#
_symmetry.space_group_name_H-M   'P 1'
#
loop_
_entity.id
_entity.type
_entity.pdbx_description
1 polymer ?
#
loop_
_entity_poly.entity_id
_entity_poly.type
_entity_poly.pdbx_seq_one_letter_code
_entity_poly.pdbx_strand_id
1 'polypeptide(L)'
;MGCGPSTPQPKGDKPRVSNTVNNNTTNNQANIKKDPNISLMQCFDYIISGAKTIAAPSNMMPVVCLARESFPIVTSFLHLEDSTPTEIQLPIVAGSMAGNGRVICFSQLQFLSQKCIRAADTKTLITNAINWISGGQNTMTPIIALGFEKQMQQNIIRTFQDLGFFIENGSFHSNFSSYKAIIIPSHVDLSDQERFDKLNDYVKVNGGGLAVFYNHSEMGTLAMPINRLLLKFNLSFTYCLLNEDMDPIDNIQLPSSFTYIRDSNFIPLLARFKAIVKQSHVDTSALDDLVTTLRYYIMVCDEGHSEQLEDACQYAWEFLKRTNYHTDEGICPDITHGIVVVLLLDIYAKLPQEQVKPIPEHEVFPGKTGQVKLDDYNITIHLQNETWISTGLWLPAGVVGTVECESAMPDIHVQIGSHHESLLAKPGPWKRWPSTVQVYPLLEKVTPVVTAFGGIVYIAVNNSNEQDPRPLSIKFHQFCKHPMADCENPKIWEETKDIEVPWGELKAGSVIFTLPSDELRKIKDFNIINEKFQIIVDEISKYMSYTPDRPYRVVFDVELPDDCPSCGYPLVFRVDDIDGILNKFDKPSIQLFTAVTLMTIVSIREDVFDQVTETAIATIATSVVFKRLFPDFDPLEFAGISLPTLFHELWEIHSRFDQTLIPKTLEKFQDTEYPVLDVPEDMWIAFVREMCRIGKRDFTKLLERSRPIPLNISISLQGLPPYQFVGCQ
;
A
#
# COMPACT_ATOMS: atom_id res chain seq x y z
N MET A 1 77.27 51.74 -10.79
CA MET A 1 77.38 50.38 -10.21
C MET A 1 76.57 49.46 -11.11
N GLY A 2 77.13 49.00 -12.22
CA GLY A 2 78.05 47.84 -12.27
C GLY A 2 77.23 46.63 -12.73
N CYS A 3 76.81 46.63 -14.02
CA CYS A 3 77.28 45.71 -15.08
C CYS A 3 76.67 44.30 -14.91
N GLY A 4 75.96 43.68 -15.85
CA GLY A 4 75.82 43.83 -17.30
C GLY A 4 75.32 42.47 -17.88
N PRO A 5 74.93 42.42 -19.15
CA PRO A 5 74.01 41.43 -19.73
C PRO A 5 74.74 40.36 -20.59
N SER A 6 74.02 39.40 -21.19
CA SER A 6 74.30 38.93 -22.57
C SER A 6 73.32 37.86 -23.08
N THR A 7 72.49 38.25 -24.05
CA THR A 7 72.18 37.44 -25.25
C THR A 7 73.39 37.47 -26.20
N PRO A 8 73.64 36.47 -27.06
CA PRO A 8 73.15 36.56 -28.45
C PRO A 8 72.88 35.23 -29.22
N GLN A 9 71.84 35.26 -30.07
CA GLN A 9 71.72 34.90 -31.51
C GLN A 9 72.88 34.19 -32.27
N PRO A 10 72.77 33.77 -33.56
CA PRO A 10 71.62 33.44 -34.46
C PRO A 10 71.91 32.25 -35.43
N LYS A 11 70.95 31.92 -36.31
CA LYS A 11 71.07 31.59 -37.77
C LYS A 11 69.74 30.91 -38.17
N GLY A 12 68.86 31.43 -39.01
CA GLY A 12 69.07 32.19 -40.23
C GLY A 12 69.17 31.21 -41.40
N ASP A 13 68.05 30.82 -42.01
CA ASP A 13 67.89 30.91 -43.47
C ASP A 13 66.41 30.83 -43.93
N LYS A 14 66.15 31.64 -44.95
CA LYS A 14 64.86 32.05 -45.55
C LYS A 14 64.43 31.07 -46.68
N PRO A 15 63.53 31.43 -47.63
CA PRO A 15 62.07 31.61 -47.55
C PRO A 15 61.31 30.85 -48.67
N ARG A 16 59.97 30.68 -48.58
CA ARG A 16 59.02 30.94 -49.71
C ARG A 16 57.54 30.77 -49.31
N VAL A 17 56.84 31.91 -49.39
CA VAL A 17 55.45 32.19 -49.84
C VAL A 17 54.84 31.04 -50.69
N SER A 18 53.57 30.62 -50.65
CA SER A 18 52.27 31.15 -50.18
C SER A 18 51.30 29.97 -49.98
N ASN A 19 50.28 30.12 -49.13
CA ASN A 19 48.86 30.01 -49.52
C ASN A 19 47.95 30.13 -48.28
N THR A 20 47.21 31.23 -48.26
CA THR A 20 45.81 31.34 -47.82
C THR A 20 45.31 30.29 -46.81
N VAL A 21 45.37 30.62 -45.53
CA VAL A 21 44.56 29.94 -44.50
C VAL A 21 43.14 30.52 -44.61
N ASN A 22 42.25 29.78 -45.27
CA ASN A 22 40.82 30.02 -45.15
C ASN A 22 40.39 29.64 -43.73
N ASN A 23 40.03 30.67 -42.96
CA ASN A 23 39.24 30.55 -41.74
C ASN A 23 37.92 29.86 -42.07
N ASN A 24 37.74 28.62 -41.63
CA ASN A 24 36.44 27.95 -41.50
C ASN A 24 36.44 27.11 -40.21
N THR A 25 36.42 27.80 -39.08
CA THR A 25 35.88 27.26 -37.82
C THR A 25 34.63 28.05 -37.51
N THR A 26 33.55 27.68 -38.19
CA THR A 26 32.20 28.14 -37.90
C THR A 26 31.22 27.00 -38.18
N ASN A 27 30.35 26.77 -37.20
CA ASN A 27 29.05 26.11 -37.30
C ASN A 27 29.02 24.60 -37.58
N ASN A 28 29.17 23.82 -36.49
CA ASN A 28 28.51 22.51 -36.36
C ASN A 28 27.59 22.48 -35.11
N GLN A 29 26.91 23.59 -34.82
CA GLN A 29 25.63 23.53 -34.09
C GLN A 29 24.56 23.19 -35.13
N ALA A 30 24.28 21.89 -35.27
CA ALA A 30 23.20 21.43 -36.13
C ALA A 30 21.87 21.98 -35.60
N ASN A 31 21.14 22.67 -36.47
CA ASN A 31 19.76 23.07 -36.25
C ASN A 31 18.92 21.83 -35.91
N ILE A 32 18.34 21.80 -34.70
CA ILE A 32 17.32 20.82 -34.29
C ILE A 32 16.00 21.23 -34.98
N LYS A 33 15.94 21.08 -36.31
CA LYS A 33 14.70 21.26 -37.08
C LYS A 33 14.25 19.91 -37.59
N LYS A 34 13.13 19.41 -37.04
CA LYS A 34 12.25 18.37 -37.62
C LYS A 34 13.00 17.28 -38.41
N ASP A 35 14.08 16.71 -37.88
CA ASP A 35 14.70 15.54 -38.49
C ASP A 35 14.09 14.30 -37.84
N PRO A 36 13.31 13.49 -38.58
CA PRO A 36 12.70 12.27 -38.05
C PRO A 36 13.73 11.19 -37.64
N ASN A 37 15.04 11.42 -37.82
CA ASN A 37 16.11 10.48 -37.51
C ASN A 37 16.97 10.85 -36.29
N ILE A 38 16.56 11.80 -35.43
CA ILE A 38 17.31 12.08 -34.19
C ILE A 38 17.18 10.88 -33.25
N SER A 39 18.31 10.26 -32.92
CA SER A 39 18.35 9.14 -31.96
C SER A 39 18.18 9.64 -30.52
N LEU A 40 17.61 8.80 -29.65
CA LEU A 40 17.51 9.11 -28.21
C LEU A 40 18.88 9.41 -27.58
N MET A 41 19.95 8.78 -28.08
CA MET A 41 21.33 9.05 -27.67
C MET A 41 21.72 10.52 -27.92
N GLN A 42 21.36 11.08 -29.07
CA GLN A 42 21.64 12.49 -29.38
C GLN A 42 20.82 13.44 -28.48
N CYS A 43 19.57 13.08 -28.17
CA CYS A 43 18.75 13.84 -27.22
C CYS A 43 19.36 13.82 -25.82
N PHE A 44 19.76 12.64 -25.34
CA PHE A 44 20.47 12.48 -24.07
C PHE A 44 21.74 13.33 -24.04
N ASP A 45 22.62 13.18 -25.04
CA ASP A 45 23.90 13.90 -25.12
C ASP A 45 23.68 15.42 -25.15
N TYR A 46 22.63 15.89 -25.84
CA TYR A 46 22.26 17.31 -25.84
C TYR A 46 21.86 17.81 -24.45
N ILE A 47 21.03 17.05 -23.74
CA ILE A 47 20.51 17.43 -22.42
C ILE A 47 21.63 17.46 -21.37
N ILE A 48 22.49 16.44 -21.35
CA ILE A 48 23.57 16.34 -20.36
C ILE A 48 24.82 17.16 -20.73
N SER A 49 24.87 17.75 -21.93
CA SER A 49 26.04 18.45 -22.44
C SER A 49 26.56 19.51 -21.46
N GLY A 50 27.79 19.30 -20.96
CA GLY A 50 28.45 20.23 -20.04
C GLY A 50 28.04 20.10 -18.58
N ALA A 51 27.22 19.09 -18.22
CA ALA A 51 26.87 18.75 -16.85
C ALA A 51 27.48 17.41 -16.44
N LYS A 52 28.06 17.35 -15.24
CA LYS A 52 28.64 16.13 -14.65
C LYS A 52 27.96 15.74 -13.36
N THR A 53 27.58 16.71 -12.55
CA THR A 53 26.90 16.49 -11.28
C THR A 53 25.75 17.45 -11.10
N ILE A 54 24.70 17.05 -10.39
CA ILE A 54 23.56 17.90 -10.06
C ILE A 54 23.20 17.80 -8.58
N ALA A 55 22.38 18.74 -8.10
CA ALA A 55 21.84 18.72 -6.76
C ALA A 55 21.03 17.44 -6.48
N ALA A 56 21.04 16.98 -5.23
CA ALA A 56 20.18 15.92 -4.71
C ALA A 56 19.11 16.51 -3.77
N PRO A 57 17.97 16.98 -4.27
CA PRO A 57 16.87 17.42 -3.40
C PRO A 57 16.30 16.25 -2.60
N SER A 58 15.66 16.52 -1.47
CA SER A 58 14.89 15.53 -0.71
C SER A 58 13.54 15.24 -1.39
N ASN A 59 12.89 14.15 -1.00
CA ASN A 59 11.54 13.79 -1.43
C ASN A 59 11.43 13.68 -2.96
N MET A 60 12.42 13.04 -3.58
CA MET A 60 12.42 12.77 -5.02
C MET A 60 11.46 11.64 -5.36
N MET A 61 10.46 11.93 -6.21
CA MET A 61 9.58 10.92 -6.80
C MET A 61 10.15 10.47 -8.16
N PRO A 62 10.57 9.20 -8.31
CA PRO A 62 11.06 8.67 -9.59
C PRO A 62 10.10 8.86 -10.76
N VAL A 63 10.66 9.01 -11.96
CA VAL A 63 9.94 9.01 -13.24
C VAL A 63 10.36 7.81 -14.07
N VAL A 64 9.47 6.85 -14.27
CA VAL A 64 9.76 5.63 -15.03
C VAL A 64 9.50 5.80 -16.53
N CYS A 65 10.34 5.15 -17.34
CA CYS A 65 10.21 5.12 -18.81
C CYS A 65 9.57 3.80 -19.26
N LEU A 66 8.39 3.85 -19.88
CA LEU A 66 7.56 2.68 -20.13
C LEU A 66 7.67 2.10 -21.55
N ALA A 67 8.26 2.82 -22.50
CA ALA A 67 8.39 2.38 -23.89
C ALA A 67 9.65 2.93 -24.57
N ARG A 68 9.84 2.63 -25.85
CA ARG A 68 11.07 2.96 -26.59
C ARG A 68 11.22 4.45 -26.92
N GLU A 69 10.13 5.21 -26.88
CA GLU A 69 10.11 6.66 -27.17
C GLU A 69 10.46 7.49 -25.92
N SER A 70 10.41 6.89 -24.73
CA SER A 70 10.85 7.49 -23.48
C SER A 70 12.22 6.96 -23.06
N PHE A 71 13.00 7.83 -22.41
CA PHE A 71 14.37 7.53 -22.07
C PHE A 71 14.80 8.20 -20.76
N PRO A 72 15.55 7.48 -19.91
CA PRO A 72 16.09 8.03 -18.67
C PRO A 72 17.28 8.96 -18.97
N ILE A 73 17.44 9.99 -18.15
CA ILE A 73 18.51 11.00 -18.28
C ILE A 73 19.41 10.98 -17.05
N VAL A 74 18.80 10.90 -15.85
CA VAL A 74 19.53 10.79 -14.58
C VAL A 74 18.83 9.77 -13.69
N THR A 75 19.59 8.93 -12.99
CA THR A 75 19.10 8.01 -11.97
C THR A 75 19.62 8.39 -10.59
N SER A 76 18.92 7.93 -9.55
CA SER A 76 19.37 8.01 -8.16
C SER A 76 19.06 6.71 -7.44
N PHE A 77 19.83 6.42 -6.39
CA PHE A 77 19.62 5.25 -5.54
C PHE A 77 18.37 5.41 -4.67
N LEU A 78 17.66 4.30 -4.47
CA LEU A 78 16.64 4.16 -3.44
C LEU A 78 17.33 3.99 -2.08
N HIS A 79 16.87 4.71 -1.07
CA HIS A 79 17.36 4.63 0.30
C HIS A 79 16.33 3.93 1.19
N LEU A 80 16.82 3.13 2.14
CA LEU A 80 16.02 2.58 3.23
C LEU A 80 15.77 3.67 4.29
N GLU A 81 14.83 3.41 5.21
CA GLU A 81 14.48 4.34 6.31
C GLU A 81 15.69 4.69 7.20
N ASP A 82 16.62 3.77 7.34
CA ASP A 82 17.88 3.96 8.07
C ASP A 82 18.94 4.75 7.28
N SER A 83 18.54 5.36 6.15
CA SER A 83 19.40 6.11 5.23
C SER A 83 20.39 5.27 4.42
N THR A 84 20.33 3.93 4.49
CA THR A 84 21.24 3.07 3.73
C THR A 84 20.83 3.03 2.26
N PRO A 85 21.71 3.38 1.31
CA PRO A 85 21.41 3.24 -0.11
C PRO A 85 21.35 1.76 -0.50
N THR A 86 20.36 1.40 -1.31
CA THR A 86 20.24 0.10 -1.96
C THR A 86 21.00 0.09 -3.30
N GLU A 87 21.17 -1.08 -3.92
CA GLU A 87 21.70 -1.20 -5.29
C GLU A 87 20.68 -0.79 -6.37
N ILE A 88 19.45 -0.45 -5.96
CA ILE A 88 18.35 -0.12 -6.86
C ILE A 88 18.45 1.34 -7.27
N GLN A 89 18.54 1.57 -8.58
CA GLN A 89 18.54 2.91 -9.17
C GLN A 89 17.27 3.14 -10.00
N LEU A 90 16.60 4.26 -9.74
CA LEU A 90 15.41 4.67 -10.51
C LEU A 90 15.64 6.03 -11.17
N PRO A 91 15.03 6.29 -12.35
CA PRO A 91 15.24 7.57 -13.02
C PRO A 91 14.58 8.71 -12.25
N ILE A 92 15.32 9.80 -12.06
CA ILE A 92 14.85 11.05 -11.43
C ILE A 92 14.66 12.17 -12.44
N VAL A 93 15.25 12.01 -13.64
CA VAL A 93 14.98 12.87 -14.80
C VAL A 93 14.78 11.95 -15.99
N ALA A 94 13.67 12.11 -16.70
CA ALA A 94 13.32 11.29 -17.86
C ALA A 94 12.69 12.16 -18.96
N GLY A 95 12.97 11.79 -20.20
CA GLY A 95 12.46 12.48 -21.39
C GLY A 95 11.60 11.56 -22.25
N SER A 96 10.76 12.14 -23.11
CA SER A 96 10.00 11.41 -24.12
C SER A 96 9.85 12.20 -25.42
N MET A 97 9.88 11.46 -26.52
CA MET A 97 9.63 11.94 -27.88
C MET A 97 8.38 11.29 -28.50
N ALA A 98 7.47 10.75 -27.69
CA ALA A 98 6.23 10.17 -28.19
C ALA A 98 5.34 11.23 -28.88
N GLY A 99 4.80 10.89 -30.06
CA GLY A 99 4.05 11.84 -30.90
C GLY A 99 4.96 12.86 -31.59
N ASN A 100 4.48 14.10 -31.74
CA ASN A 100 5.24 15.18 -32.36
C ASN A 100 5.97 16.08 -31.35
N GLY A 101 5.68 15.91 -30.06
CA GLY A 101 6.13 16.77 -28.96
C GLY A 101 7.40 16.29 -28.27
N ARG A 102 7.81 17.03 -27.25
CA ARG A 102 8.93 16.67 -26.35
C ARG A 102 8.50 16.90 -24.92
N VAL A 103 8.61 15.86 -24.08
CA VAL A 103 8.27 15.93 -22.66
C VAL A 103 9.51 15.65 -21.84
N ILE A 104 9.71 16.42 -20.76
CA ILE A 104 10.72 16.15 -19.75
C ILE A 104 10.11 16.22 -18.35
N CYS A 105 10.50 15.29 -17.49
CA CYS A 105 10.02 15.22 -16.12
C CYS A 105 11.20 15.28 -15.14
N PHE A 106 11.00 15.97 -14.03
CA PHE A 106 11.96 16.06 -12.93
C PHE A 106 11.30 15.59 -11.63
N SER A 107 11.99 14.74 -10.89
CA SER A 107 11.53 14.09 -9.64
C SER A 107 11.27 15.05 -8.49
N GLN A 108 11.59 16.34 -8.63
CA GLN A 108 11.29 17.36 -7.64
C GLN A 108 11.22 18.78 -8.24
N LEU A 109 10.28 19.60 -7.78
CA LEU A 109 10.19 21.02 -8.08
C LEU A 109 11.37 21.84 -7.52
N GLN A 110 11.98 21.39 -6.43
CA GLN A 110 13.14 21.97 -5.75
C GLN A 110 14.36 22.05 -6.66
N PHE A 111 14.42 21.29 -7.76
CA PHE A 111 15.41 21.52 -8.83
C PHE A 111 15.39 22.97 -9.34
N LEU A 112 14.24 23.64 -9.30
CA LEU A 112 14.06 25.06 -9.65
C LEU A 112 14.28 26.02 -8.47
N SER A 113 14.64 25.52 -7.28
CA SER A 113 15.01 26.39 -6.16
C SER A 113 16.36 27.05 -6.42
N GLN A 114 16.55 28.27 -5.90
CA GLN A 114 17.83 28.97 -6.00
C GLN A 114 18.99 28.17 -5.37
N LYS A 115 18.71 27.34 -4.36
CA LYS A 115 19.69 26.44 -3.75
C LYS A 115 20.18 25.39 -4.76
N CYS A 116 19.25 24.67 -5.39
CA CYS A 116 19.61 23.61 -6.36
C CYS A 116 20.20 24.19 -7.64
N ILE A 117 19.66 25.29 -8.17
CA ILE A 117 20.17 25.94 -9.39
C ILE A 117 21.64 26.35 -9.25
N ARG A 118 22.07 26.78 -8.05
CA ARG A 118 23.46 27.17 -7.78
C ARG A 118 24.37 26.00 -7.41
N ALA A 119 23.81 24.82 -7.18
CA ALA A 119 24.56 23.63 -6.81
C ALA A 119 25.00 22.86 -8.07
N ALA A 120 26.29 22.56 -8.13
CA ALA A 120 26.92 21.78 -9.21
C ALA A 120 26.51 22.29 -10.61
N ASP A 121 26.22 21.39 -11.55
CA ASP A 121 25.82 21.70 -12.92
C ASP A 121 24.30 21.69 -13.13
N THR A 122 23.50 21.78 -12.05
CA THR A 122 22.03 21.73 -12.09
C THR A 122 21.45 22.80 -13.02
N LYS A 123 21.99 24.03 -12.97
CA LYS A 123 21.64 25.10 -13.90
C LYS A 123 21.83 24.68 -15.36
N THR A 124 22.95 24.02 -15.67
CA THR A 124 23.30 23.60 -17.03
C THR A 124 22.32 22.55 -17.52
N LEU A 125 22.05 21.52 -16.71
CA LEU A 125 21.10 20.46 -17.05
C LEU A 125 19.71 21.02 -17.34
N ILE A 126 19.17 21.87 -16.46
CA ILE A 126 17.83 22.45 -16.62
C ILE A 126 17.79 23.35 -17.85
N THR A 127 18.82 24.17 -18.07
CA THR A 127 18.88 25.04 -19.26
C THR A 127 18.86 24.22 -20.55
N ASN A 128 19.64 23.14 -20.62
CA ASN A 128 19.66 22.27 -21.79
C ASN A 128 18.32 21.55 -21.99
N ALA A 129 17.74 21.01 -20.91
CA ALA A 129 16.43 20.36 -20.93
C ALA A 129 15.32 21.29 -21.48
N ILE A 130 15.28 22.53 -21.01
CA ILE A 130 14.27 23.51 -21.45
C ILE A 130 14.51 23.96 -22.90
N ASN A 131 15.76 24.13 -23.33
CA ASN A 131 16.09 24.38 -24.74
C ASN A 131 15.68 23.20 -25.64
N TRP A 132 15.89 21.97 -25.18
CA TRP A 132 15.52 20.77 -25.91
C TRP A 132 14.02 20.70 -26.17
N ILE A 133 13.17 20.82 -25.13
CA ILE A 133 11.71 20.79 -25.33
C ILE A 133 11.21 21.96 -26.19
N SER A 134 11.89 23.11 -26.14
CA SER A 134 11.57 24.31 -26.93
C SER A 134 11.99 24.23 -28.41
N GLY A 135 12.69 23.16 -28.81
CA GLY A 135 13.11 22.92 -30.20
C GLY A 135 14.48 23.51 -30.58
N GLY A 136 15.37 23.74 -29.61
CA GLY A 136 16.74 24.26 -29.81
C GLY A 136 16.93 25.72 -29.37
N GLN A 137 18.17 26.24 -29.51
CA GLN A 137 18.57 27.53 -28.93
C GLN A 137 17.72 28.74 -29.39
N ASN A 138 17.38 29.57 -28.39
CA ASN A 138 17.10 31.00 -28.44
C ASN A 138 16.03 31.46 -29.46
N THR A 139 14.76 31.26 -29.11
CA THR A 139 13.63 31.93 -29.78
C THR A 139 13.05 33.02 -28.87
N MET A 140 12.75 34.21 -29.41
CA MET A 140 11.99 35.28 -28.73
C MET A 140 10.57 34.85 -28.30
N THR A 141 10.15 33.63 -28.61
CA THR A 141 8.82 33.10 -28.29
C THR A 141 8.75 32.63 -26.83
N PRO A 142 7.73 33.04 -26.06
CA PRO A 142 7.62 32.72 -24.64
C PRO A 142 7.43 31.23 -24.34
N ILE A 143 7.82 30.87 -23.13
CA ILE A 143 7.38 29.69 -22.38
C ILE A 143 6.23 30.13 -21.46
N ILE A 144 5.30 29.24 -21.12
CA ILE A 144 4.21 29.52 -20.18
C ILE A 144 4.32 28.66 -18.92
N ALA A 145 4.20 29.27 -17.75
CA ALA A 145 4.05 28.58 -16.47
C ALA A 145 2.57 28.43 -16.13
N LEU A 146 2.11 27.20 -15.91
CA LEU A 146 0.71 26.86 -15.70
C LEU A 146 0.53 26.01 -14.43
N GLY A 147 -0.51 26.31 -13.64
CA GLY A 147 -0.91 25.46 -12.51
C GLY A 147 -0.07 25.60 -11.23
N PHE A 148 0.73 26.65 -11.10
CA PHE A 148 1.48 26.96 -9.87
C PHE A 148 0.68 27.89 -8.96
N GLU A 149 0.80 27.69 -7.64
CA GLU A 149 0.29 28.63 -6.65
C GLU A 149 0.96 30.02 -6.78
N LYS A 150 0.27 31.10 -6.43
CA LYS A 150 0.72 32.48 -6.67
C LYS A 150 2.15 32.76 -6.16
N GLN A 151 2.48 32.31 -4.94
CA GLN A 151 3.79 32.55 -4.34
C GLN A 151 4.90 31.74 -5.04
N MET A 152 4.62 30.47 -5.33
CA MET A 152 5.51 29.59 -6.07
C MET A 152 5.76 30.11 -7.50
N GLN A 153 4.70 30.59 -8.15
CA GLN A 153 4.74 31.07 -9.53
C GLN A 153 5.70 32.24 -9.73
N GLN A 154 5.76 33.19 -8.79
CA GLN A 154 6.73 34.30 -8.85
C GLN A 154 8.17 33.80 -8.81
N ASN A 155 8.45 32.80 -7.97
CA ASN A 155 9.77 32.18 -7.87
C ASN A 155 10.16 31.43 -9.14
N ILE A 156 9.21 30.71 -9.76
CA ILE A 156 9.42 30.02 -11.04
C ILE A 156 9.74 31.01 -12.14
N ILE A 157 8.96 32.08 -12.27
CA ILE A 157 9.20 33.13 -13.27
C ILE A 157 10.60 33.73 -13.11
N ARG A 158 10.96 34.11 -11.89
CA ARG A 158 12.30 34.65 -11.59
C ARG A 158 13.41 33.68 -11.92
N THR A 159 13.25 32.41 -11.57
CA THR A 159 14.25 31.37 -11.83
C THR A 159 14.47 31.19 -13.33
N PHE A 160 13.40 31.09 -14.12
CA PHE A 160 13.52 30.96 -15.58
C PHE A 160 14.10 32.22 -16.25
N GLN A 161 13.81 33.41 -15.72
CA GLN A 161 14.47 34.66 -16.15
C GLN A 161 15.98 34.63 -15.85
N ASP A 162 16.39 34.16 -14.66
CA ASP A 162 17.81 33.98 -14.29
C ASP A 162 18.52 32.91 -15.17
N LEU A 163 17.76 31.97 -15.72
CA LEU A 163 18.21 30.98 -16.70
C LEU A 163 18.25 31.53 -18.15
N GLY A 164 17.72 32.74 -18.38
CA GLY A 164 17.73 33.39 -19.69
C GLY A 164 16.50 33.10 -20.57
N PHE A 165 15.41 32.58 -20.00
CA PHE A 165 14.17 32.30 -20.72
C PHE A 165 13.13 33.40 -20.52
N PHE A 166 12.38 33.72 -21.58
CA PHE A 166 11.18 34.54 -21.47
C PHE A 166 10.00 33.64 -21.09
N ILE A 167 9.45 33.86 -19.89
CA ILE A 167 8.36 33.05 -19.33
C ILE A 167 7.19 33.95 -18.93
N GLU A 168 5.99 33.52 -19.29
CA GLU A 168 4.74 34.20 -18.97
C GLU A 168 3.91 33.38 -17.98
N ASN A 169 3.09 34.07 -17.21
CA ASN A 169 2.02 33.46 -16.44
C ASN A 169 0.84 33.19 -17.37
N GLY A 170 0.25 31.99 -17.30
CA GLY A 170 -1.04 31.79 -17.92
C GLY A 170 -1.91 30.77 -17.22
N SER A 171 -3.01 30.45 -17.89
CA SER A 171 -4.08 29.59 -17.38
C SER A 171 -4.49 28.59 -18.46
N PHE A 172 -5.36 27.65 -18.12
CA PHE A 172 -5.95 26.74 -19.10
C PHE A 172 -6.82 27.46 -20.14
N HIS A 173 -7.15 28.75 -19.98
CA HIS A 173 -7.80 29.56 -21.01
C HIS A 173 -6.81 30.17 -22.01
N SER A 174 -5.50 30.19 -21.71
CA SER A 174 -4.47 30.74 -22.60
C SER A 174 -4.42 29.99 -23.94
N ASN A 175 -4.04 30.70 -25.01
CA ASN A 175 -3.80 30.06 -26.31
C ASN A 175 -2.40 29.43 -26.34
N PHE A 176 -2.32 28.11 -26.16
CA PHE A 176 -1.04 27.39 -26.10
C PHE A 176 -0.23 27.46 -27.41
N SER A 177 -0.87 27.70 -28.57
CA SER A 177 -0.15 27.80 -29.85
C SER A 177 0.86 28.94 -29.92
N SER A 178 0.75 29.94 -29.02
CA SER A 178 1.67 31.08 -28.93
C SER A 178 2.96 30.76 -28.20
N TYR A 179 3.06 29.59 -27.56
CA TYR A 179 4.15 29.22 -26.66
C TYR A 179 4.95 28.03 -27.20
N LYS A 180 6.26 28.02 -26.95
CA LYS A 180 7.15 26.91 -27.34
C LYS A 180 7.10 25.72 -26.40
N ALA A 181 6.93 26.00 -25.12
CA ALA A 181 6.82 24.99 -24.09
C ALA A 181 5.90 25.46 -22.97
N ILE A 182 5.35 24.48 -22.24
CA ILE A 182 4.57 24.67 -21.03
C ILE A 182 5.34 24.04 -19.87
N ILE A 183 5.42 24.75 -18.74
CA ILE A 183 5.96 24.24 -17.47
C ILE A 183 4.80 24.05 -16.50
N ILE A 184 4.68 22.87 -15.90
CA ILE A 184 3.63 22.54 -14.93
C ILE A 184 4.16 21.75 -13.73
N PRO A 185 3.52 21.84 -12.56
CA PRO A 185 3.76 20.93 -11.46
C PRO A 185 2.92 19.63 -11.58
N SER A 186 3.31 18.58 -10.86
CA SER A 186 2.63 17.26 -10.91
C SER A 186 1.22 17.23 -10.29
N HIS A 187 0.91 18.18 -9.41
CA HIS A 187 -0.39 18.26 -8.71
C HIS A 187 -1.48 18.96 -9.53
N VAL A 188 -1.20 19.32 -10.80
CA VAL A 188 -2.20 19.95 -11.68
C VAL A 188 -3.37 19.01 -11.90
N ASP A 189 -4.56 19.49 -11.58
CA ASP A 189 -5.81 18.76 -11.80
C ASP A 189 -6.17 18.70 -13.29
N LEU A 190 -6.19 17.47 -13.82
CA LEU A 190 -6.56 17.09 -15.18
C LEU A 190 -7.78 16.13 -15.19
N SER A 191 -8.63 16.21 -14.17
CA SER A 191 -9.92 15.53 -14.15
C SER A 191 -10.85 16.02 -15.28
N ASP A 192 -10.82 17.33 -15.54
CA ASP A 192 -11.56 17.95 -16.64
C ASP A 192 -11.02 17.53 -18.01
N GLN A 193 -11.91 16.96 -18.84
CA GLN A 193 -11.55 16.39 -20.13
C GLN A 193 -11.09 17.45 -21.13
N GLU A 194 -11.68 18.66 -21.12
CA GLU A 194 -11.30 19.74 -22.03
C GLU A 194 -9.86 20.23 -21.74
N ARG A 195 -9.51 20.40 -20.46
CA ARG A 195 -8.14 20.73 -20.04
C ARG A 195 -7.15 19.64 -20.46
N PHE A 196 -7.51 18.38 -20.23
CA PHE A 196 -6.68 17.23 -20.61
C PHE A 196 -6.42 17.23 -22.13
N ASP A 197 -7.47 17.28 -22.94
CA ASP A 197 -7.37 17.20 -24.41
C ASP A 197 -6.58 18.38 -24.96
N LYS A 198 -6.82 19.60 -24.45
CA LYS A 198 -6.08 20.80 -24.87
C LYS A 198 -4.58 20.68 -24.65
N LEU A 199 -4.16 20.15 -23.50
CA LEU A 199 -2.75 19.96 -23.17
C LEU A 199 -2.14 18.80 -23.96
N ASN A 200 -2.86 17.69 -24.07
CA ASN A 200 -2.44 16.53 -24.86
C ASN A 200 -2.26 16.89 -26.34
N ASP A 201 -3.20 17.61 -26.96
CA ASP A 201 -3.11 18.02 -28.37
C ASP A 201 -1.98 19.00 -28.62
N TYR A 202 -1.77 19.96 -27.71
CA TYR A 202 -0.64 20.89 -27.80
C TYR A 202 0.71 20.16 -27.89
N VAL A 203 0.93 19.15 -27.05
CA VAL A 203 2.19 18.42 -27.03
C VAL A 203 2.21 17.36 -28.14
N LYS A 204 1.26 16.43 -28.13
CA LYS A 204 1.27 15.21 -28.96
C LYS A 204 1.03 15.50 -30.44
N VAL A 205 0.10 16.41 -30.76
CA VAL A 205 -0.29 16.71 -32.16
C VAL A 205 0.50 17.91 -32.69
N ASN A 206 0.52 19.02 -31.94
CA ASN A 206 1.12 20.28 -32.41
C ASN A 206 2.64 20.35 -32.21
N GLY A 207 3.21 19.42 -31.44
CA GLY A 207 4.66 19.31 -31.25
C GLY A 207 5.27 20.30 -30.26
N GLY A 208 4.44 20.81 -29.33
CA GLY A 208 4.87 21.65 -28.23
C GLY A 208 5.77 20.92 -27.23
N GLY A 209 6.51 21.71 -26.43
CA GLY A 209 7.31 21.21 -25.32
C GLY A 209 6.54 21.16 -24.00
N LEU A 210 6.81 20.17 -23.17
CA LEU A 210 6.25 20.08 -21.81
C LEU A 210 7.35 19.76 -20.80
N ALA A 211 7.45 20.54 -19.73
CA ALA A 211 8.23 20.18 -18.55
C ALA A 211 7.31 19.98 -17.36
N VAL A 212 7.47 18.84 -16.68
CA VAL A 212 6.72 18.51 -15.46
C VAL A 212 7.69 18.37 -14.29
N PHE A 213 7.37 19.03 -13.19
CA PHE A 213 8.15 18.95 -11.96
C PHE A 213 7.29 18.35 -10.85
N TYR A 214 7.76 17.30 -10.19
CA TYR A 214 7.05 16.73 -9.05
C TYR A 214 6.95 17.75 -7.91
N ASN A 215 5.73 18.09 -7.53
CA ASN A 215 5.47 18.92 -6.35
C ASN A 215 5.13 18.01 -5.19
N HIS A 216 6.04 17.91 -4.23
CA HIS A 216 5.78 17.24 -2.96
C HIS A 216 4.83 18.13 -2.14
N SER A 217 3.67 17.58 -1.79
CA SER A 217 2.64 18.22 -0.97
C SER A 217 2.07 17.21 0.00
N GLU A 218 1.48 17.67 1.11
CA GLU A 218 0.80 16.82 2.10
C GLU A 218 -0.41 16.04 1.53
N MET A 219 -0.89 16.36 0.31
CA MET A 219 -1.86 15.51 -0.37
C MET A 219 -1.23 14.15 -0.65
N GLY A 220 -1.84 13.11 -0.05
CA GLY A 220 -1.31 11.76 0.04
C GLY A 220 -0.70 11.21 -1.26
N THR A 221 0.38 10.46 -1.09
CA THR A 221 1.22 9.81 -2.11
C THR A 221 0.47 8.89 -3.09
N LEU A 222 -0.82 8.64 -2.88
CA LEU A 222 -1.63 7.65 -3.59
C LEU A 222 -2.32 8.17 -4.85
N ALA A 223 -2.42 9.50 -5.05
CA ALA A 223 -3.03 10.07 -6.25
C ALA A 223 -2.07 11.04 -6.94
N MET A 224 -1.76 10.76 -8.21
CA MET A 224 -0.95 11.67 -9.01
C MET A 224 -1.63 12.00 -10.35
N PRO A 225 -2.43 13.09 -10.39
CA PRO A 225 -3.30 13.41 -11.53
C PRO A 225 -2.56 13.53 -12.86
N ILE A 226 -1.31 14.00 -12.84
CA ILE A 226 -0.53 14.21 -14.06
C ILE A 226 -0.18 12.90 -14.80
N ASN A 227 -0.18 11.74 -14.12
CA ASN A 227 0.15 10.45 -14.74
C ASN A 227 -0.77 10.10 -15.90
N ARG A 228 -2.06 10.48 -15.81
CA ARG A 228 -3.03 10.27 -16.90
C ARG A 228 -2.55 10.86 -18.22
N LEU A 229 -1.88 12.03 -18.16
CA LEU A 229 -1.29 12.68 -19.33
C LEU A 229 0.06 12.06 -19.69
N LEU A 230 0.94 11.85 -18.71
CA LEU A 230 2.31 11.35 -18.95
C LEU A 230 2.33 9.95 -19.57
N LEU A 231 1.35 9.10 -19.25
CA LEU A 231 1.19 7.77 -19.86
C LEU A 231 1.00 7.88 -21.38
N LYS A 232 0.40 8.96 -21.91
CA LYS A 232 0.31 9.20 -23.37
C LYS A 232 1.66 9.47 -24.03
N PHE A 233 2.69 9.71 -23.21
CA PHE A 233 4.08 9.92 -23.58
C PHE A 233 5.01 8.84 -23.00
N ASN A 234 4.48 7.70 -22.55
CA ASN A 234 5.26 6.56 -22.03
C ASN A 234 6.15 6.93 -20.82
N LEU A 235 5.70 7.90 -20.02
CA LEU A 235 6.32 8.34 -18.78
C LEU A 235 5.28 8.26 -17.65
N SER A 236 5.75 8.12 -16.42
CA SER A 236 4.90 8.17 -15.24
C SER A 236 5.77 8.43 -14.02
N PHE A 237 5.31 9.22 -13.04
CA PHE A 237 5.96 9.14 -11.73
C PHE A 237 5.40 7.96 -10.94
N THR A 238 6.24 7.39 -10.09
CA THR A 238 5.87 6.32 -9.16
C THR A 238 5.06 6.86 -7.99
N TYR A 239 4.81 6.01 -6.99
CA TYR A 239 4.08 6.35 -5.75
C TYR A 239 4.96 6.16 -4.50
N CYS A 240 6.29 6.25 -4.66
CA CYS A 240 7.26 6.00 -3.59
C CYS A 240 8.48 6.91 -3.76
N LEU A 241 8.88 7.56 -2.68
CA LEU A 241 9.99 8.50 -2.64
C LEU A 241 11.33 7.76 -2.49
N LEU A 242 12.40 8.30 -3.09
CA LEU A 242 13.74 7.70 -2.99
C LEU A 242 14.49 8.03 -1.70
N ASN A 243 14.16 9.15 -1.07
CA ASN A 243 14.89 9.78 0.02
C ASN A 243 13.94 10.66 0.85
N GLU A 244 12.92 10.02 1.42
CA GLU A 244 11.87 10.66 2.22
C GLU A 244 12.43 11.31 3.49
N ASP A 245 12.22 12.62 3.62
CA ASP A 245 12.65 13.50 4.72
C ASP A 245 14.13 13.40 5.10
N MET A 246 14.93 12.91 4.16
CA MET A 246 16.37 12.81 4.25
C MET A 246 17.03 14.18 4.06
N ASP A 247 18.12 14.41 4.81
CA ASP A 247 18.99 15.55 4.56
C ASP A 247 19.54 15.49 3.12
N PRO A 248 19.78 16.66 2.47
CA PRO A 248 20.31 16.70 1.11
C PRO A 248 21.62 15.90 1.01
N ILE A 249 21.58 14.83 0.21
CA ILE A 249 22.72 13.93 -0.04
C ILE A 249 23.77 14.66 -0.88
N ASP A 250 24.96 14.07 -1.00
CA ASP A 250 25.95 14.45 -2.00
C ASP A 250 25.35 14.61 -3.41
N ASN A 251 25.99 15.46 -4.21
CA ASN A 251 25.54 15.71 -5.59
C ASN A 251 25.47 14.40 -6.40
N ILE A 252 24.40 14.28 -7.19
CA ILE A 252 24.13 13.12 -8.04
C ILE A 252 25.04 13.16 -9.26
N GLN A 253 25.74 12.06 -9.53
CA GLN A 253 26.59 11.91 -10.71
C GLN A 253 25.75 11.63 -11.95
N LEU A 254 26.01 12.36 -13.03
CA LEU A 254 25.36 12.11 -14.31
C LEU A 254 26.08 10.97 -15.05
N PRO A 255 25.33 10.10 -15.76
CA PRO A 255 25.93 9.07 -16.59
C PRO A 255 26.77 9.70 -17.72
N SER A 256 27.97 9.16 -17.94
CA SER A 256 28.89 9.67 -18.97
C SER A 256 28.46 9.37 -20.42
N SER A 257 27.51 8.44 -20.59
CA SER A 257 26.97 8.03 -21.88
C SER A 257 25.61 7.39 -21.69
N PHE A 258 24.74 7.51 -22.71
CA PHE A 258 23.42 6.88 -22.71
C PHE A 258 23.47 5.36 -22.49
N THR A 259 24.55 4.70 -22.89
CA THR A 259 24.73 3.25 -22.73
C THR A 259 24.61 2.78 -21.28
N TYR A 260 24.99 3.62 -20.31
CA TYR A 260 24.97 3.25 -18.88
C TYR A 260 23.58 3.36 -18.24
N ILE A 261 22.66 4.09 -18.86
CA ILE A 261 21.35 4.39 -18.26
C ILE A 261 20.19 3.88 -19.11
N ARG A 262 20.40 3.56 -20.39
CA ARG A 262 19.33 3.14 -21.31
C ARG A 262 18.49 1.96 -20.83
N ASP A 263 19.05 1.11 -19.96
CA ASP A 263 18.39 -0.07 -19.43
C ASP A 263 17.44 0.24 -18.27
N SER A 264 17.44 1.47 -17.73
CA SER A 264 16.43 1.98 -16.78
C SER A 264 15.13 2.35 -17.50
N ASN A 265 14.59 1.38 -18.24
CA ASN A 265 13.37 1.46 -19.05
C ASN A 265 12.65 0.12 -18.97
N PHE A 266 11.32 0.14 -18.99
CA PHE A 266 10.50 -1.05 -18.78
C PHE A 266 10.82 -2.18 -19.76
N ILE A 267 11.05 -1.86 -21.04
CA ILE A 267 11.25 -2.87 -22.07
C ILE A 267 12.59 -3.63 -21.87
N PRO A 268 13.75 -2.97 -21.70
CA PRO A 268 14.98 -3.65 -21.29
C PRO A 268 14.88 -4.41 -19.97
N LEU A 269 14.21 -3.85 -18.96
CA LEU A 269 14.06 -4.51 -17.65
C LEU A 269 13.29 -5.83 -17.77
N LEU A 270 12.19 -5.83 -18.51
CA LEU A 270 11.43 -7.05 -18.80
C LEU A 270 12.26 -8.06 -19.60
N ALA A 271 13.04 -7.61 -20.58
CA ALA A 271 13.95 -8.49 -21.33
C ALA A 271 15.02 -9.11 -20.42
N ARG A 272 15.58 -8.33 -19.48
CA ARG A 272 16.54 -8.82 -18.49
C ARG A 272 15.90 -9.84 -17.56
N PHE A 273 14.67 -9.59 -17.09
CA PHE A 273 13.95 -10.52 -16.23
C PHE A 273 13.75 -11.87 -16.94
N LYS A 274 13.24 -11.83 -18.17
CA LYS A 274 13.08 -13.02 -19.03
C LYS A 274 14.39 -13.78 -19.22
N ALA A 275 15.50 -13.07 -19.38
CA ALA A 275 16.82 -13.70 -19.52
C ALA A 275 17.28 -14.35 -18.21
N ILE A 276 17.11 -13.69 -17.06
CA ILE A 276 17.50 -14.22 -15.74
C ILE A 276 16.68 -15.45 -15.40
N VAL A 277 15.35 -15.39 -15.46
CA VAL A 277 14.50 -16.51 -15.07
C VAL A 277 14.63 -17.72 -15.99
N LYS A 278 15.24 -17.57 -17.18
CA LYS A 278 15.58 -18.68 -18.08
C LYS A 278 16.88 -19.40 -17.71
N GLN A 279 17.75 -18.80 -16.91
CA GLN A 279 19.02 -19.41 -16.50
C GLN A 279 18.79 -20.68 -15.68
N SER A 280 19.77 -21.60 -15.73
CA SER A 280 19.73 -22.84 -14.94
C SER A 280 19.99 -22.58 -13.46
N HIS A 281 20.78 -21.56 -13.15
CA HIS A 281 21.04 -21.08 -11.80
C HIS A 281 20.73 -19.59 -11.78
N VAL A 282 19.82 -19.19 -10.91
CA VAL A 282 19.38 -17.80 -10.77
C VAL A 282 19.99 -17.25 -9.50
N ASP A 283 20.73 -16.15 -9.64
CA ASP A 283 21.24 -15.40 -8.49
C ASP A 283 20.09 -14.68 -7.78
N THR A 284 19.91 -15.00 -6.50
CA THR A 284 18.77 -14.51 -5.70
C THR A 284 18.81 -13.00 -5.54
N SER A 285 19.97 -12.40 -5.27
CA SER A 285 20.11 -10.94 -5.07
C SER A 285 19.78 -10.19 -6.35
N ALA A 286 20.35 -10.63 -7.48
CA ALA A 286 20.13 -9.99 -8.77
C ALA A 286 18.67 -10.14 -9.25
N LEU A 287 18.00 -11.25 -8.89
CA LEU A 287 16.58 -11.42 -9.16
C LEU A 287 15.73 -10.49 -8.29
N ASP A 288 16.04 -10.40 -7.00
CA ASP A 288 15.33 -9.54 -6.03
C ASP A 288 15.43 -8.06 -6.39
N ASP A 289 16.63 -7.56 -6.68
CA ASP A 289 16.86 -6.18 -7.12
C ASP A 289 16.08 -5.86 -8.41
N LEU A 290 16.09 -6.80 -9.36
CA LEU A 290 15.39 -6.62 -10.64
C LEU A 290 13.88 -6.67 -10.49
N VAL A 291 13.36 -7.61 -9.69
CA VAL A 291 11.93 -7.70 -9.41
C VAL A 291 11.48 -6.45 -8.67
N THR A 292 12.18 -6.03 -7.62
CA THR A 292 11.86 -4.80 -6.89
C THR A 292 11.87 -3.58 -7.83
N THR A 293 12.85 -3.48 -8.72
CA THR A 293 12.86 -2.45 -9.78
C THR A 293 11.61 -2.56 -10.66
N LEU A 294 11.26 -3.74 -11.16
CA LEU A 294 10.09 -3.95 -12.02
C LEU A 294 8.78 -3.60 -11.33
N ARG A 295 8.64 -3.84 -10.01
CA ARG A 295 7.45 -3.49 -9.25
C ARG A 295 7.15 -1.98 -9.31
N TYR A 296 8.18 -1.13 -9.26
CA TYR A 296 8.04 0.32 -9.47
C TYR A 296 7.54 0.71 -10.86
N TYR A 297 7.81 -0.10 -11.88
CA TYR A 297 7.30 0.11 -13.23
C TYR A 297 5.88 -0.46 -13.39
N ILE A 298 5.60 -1.63 -12.81
CA ILE A 298 4.31 -2.30 -12.91
C ILE A 298 3.22 -1.53 -12.15
N MET A 299 3.54 -0.95 -10.98
CA MET A 299 2.56 -0.20 -10.18
C MET A 299 1.90 0.98 -10.93
N VAL A 300 2.56 1.51 -11.98
CA VAL A 300 2.04 2.61 -12.80
C VAL A 300 1.47 2.17 -14.15
N CYS A 301 1.57 0.87 -14.50
CA CYS A 301 1.02 0.36 -15.76
C CYS A 301 -0.50 0.53 -15.83
N ASP A 302 -0.98 0.78 -17.03
CA ASP A 302 -2.40 0.79 -17.43
C ASP A 302 -2.66 -0.31 -18.49
N GLU A 303 -3.89 -0.38 -19.00
CA GLU A 303 -4.30 -1.35 -20.03
C GLU A 303 -3.40 -1.36 -21.28
N GLY A 304 -2.74 -0.24 -21.59
CA GLY A 304 -1.81 -0.10 -22.71
C GLY A 304 -0.54 -0.94 -22.57
N HIS A 305 -0.29 -1.52 -21.40
CA HIS A 305 0.88 -2.34 -21.08
C HIS A 305 0.53 -3.84 -20.90
N SER A 306 -0.71 -4.23 -21.16
CA SER A 306 -1.22 -5.58 -20.92
C SER A 306 -0.42 -6.68 -21.60
N GLU A 307 -0.01 -6.51 -22.87
CA GLU A 307 0.79 -7.49 -23.61
C GLU A 307 2.15 -7.75 -22.93
N GLN A 308 2.82 -6.69 -22.48
CA GLN A 308 4.12 -6.78 -21.80
C GLN A 308 3.98 -7.48 -20.45
N LEU A 309 2.89 -7.21 -19.72
CA LEU A 309 2.57 -7.83 -18.44
C LEU A 309 2.20 -9.32 -18.62
N GLU A 310 1.40 -9.68 -19.63
CA GLU A 310 1.05 -11.08 -19.92
C GLU A 310 2.30 -11.89 -20.30
N ASP A 311 3.20 -11.34 -21.11
CA ASP A 311 4.47 -11.99 -21.46
C ASP A 311 5.38 -12.17 -20.22
N ALA A 312 5.47 -11.15 -19.35
CA ALA A 312 6.20 -11.28 -18.08
C ALA A 312 5.59 -12.37 -17.16
N CYS A 313 4.27 -12.39 -17.06
CA CYS A 313 3.51 -13.39 -16.31
C CYS A 313 3.79 -14.81 -16.83
N GLN A 314 3.79 -15.01 -18.15
CA GLN A 314 4.10 -16.31 -18.75
C GLN A 314 5.49 -16.80 -18.32
N TYR A 315 6.50 -15.95 -18.40
CA TYR A 315 7.87 -16.32 -18.03
C TYR A 315 8.04 -16.59 -16.54
N ALA A 316 7.34 -15.83 -15.68
CA ALA A 316 7.28 -16.09 -14.25
C ALA A 316 6.70 -17.49 -13.96
N TRP A 317 5.60 -17.86 -14.62
CA TRP A 317 5.00 -19.19 -14.49
C TRP A 317 5.87 -20.30 -15.05
N GLU A 318 6.52 -20.09 -16.20
CA GLU A 318 7.47 -21.06 -16.78
C GLU A 318 8.63 -21.32 -15.82
N PHE A 319 9.14 -20.27 -15.16
CA PHE A 319 10.16 -20.38 -14.13
C PHE A 319 9.68 -21.23 -12.96
N LEU A 320 8.57 -20.84 -12.31
CA LEU A 320 8.01 -21.55 -11.16
C LEU A 320 7.81 -23.05 -11.46
N LYS A 321 7.17 -23.37 -12.59
CA LYS A 321 6.92 -24.76 -13.00
C LYS A 321 8.21 -25.54 -13.22
N ARG A 322 9.20 -24.96 -13.90
CA ARG A 322 10.46 -25.63 -14.21
C ARG A 322 11.34 -25.82 -12.96
N THR A 323 11.25 -24.93 -11.99
CA THR A 323 11.99 -25.01 -10.71
C THR A 323 11.19 -25.70 -9.61
N ASN A 324 10.12 -26.42 -9.95
CA ASN A 324 9.33 -27.24 -9.03
C ASN A 324 8.83 -26.46 -7.80
N TYR A 325 8.18 -25.32 -8.04
CA TYR A 325 7.60 -24.50 -6.96
C TYR A 325 6.56 -25.22 -6.10
N HIS A 326 5.93 -26.30 -6.58
CA HIS A 326 4.91 -27.03 -5.82
C HIS A 326 5.50 -28.35 -5.33
N THR A 327 5.50 -28.55 -4.00
CA THR A 327 6.02 -29.75 -3.34
C THR A 327 4.98 -30.34 -2.38
N ASP A 328 5.24 -31.54 -1.86
CA ASP A 328 4.37 -32.17 -0.85
C ASP A 328 4.29 -31.36 0.47
N GLU A 329 5.29 -30.52 0.75
CA GLU A 329 5.35 -29.67 1.95
C GLU A 329 4.65 -28.30 1.76
N GLY A 330 4.29 -27.96 0.51
CA GLY A 330 3.66 -26.70 0.15
C GLY A 330 4.24 -26.08 -1.13
N ILE A 331 3.88 -24.83 -1.39
CA ILE A 331 4.30 -24.04 -2.55
C ILE A 331 5.42 -23.07 -2.22
N CYS A 332 6.26 -22.77 -3.21
CA CYS A 332 7.36 -21.82 -3.16
C CYS A 332 8.39 -22.11 -2.05
N PRO A 333 9.00 -23.31 -1.99
CA PRO A 333 10.02 -23.63 -0.98
C PRO A 333 11.30 -22.78 -1.10
N ASP A 334 11.62 -22.27 -2.30
CA ASP A 334 12.82 -21.46 -2.50
C ASP A 334 12.52 -19.96 -2.43
N ILE A 335 13.48 -19.17 -1.90
CA ILE A 335 13.40 -17.70 -1.84
C ILE A 335 13.11 -17.10 -3.23
N THR A 336 13.73 -17.66 -4.27
CA THR A 336 13.51 -17.20 -5.66
C THR A 336 12.08 -17.41 -6.16
N HIS A 337 11.36 -18.41 -5.65
CA HIS A 337 9.92 -18.57 -5.94
C HIS A 337 9.13 -17.44 -5.30
N GLY A 338 9.41 -17.13 -4.03
CA GLY A 338 8.76 -16.03 -3.30
C GLY A 338 8.93 -14.69 -4.02
N ILE A 339 10.14 -14.37 -4.48
CA ILE A 339 10.44 -13.16 -5.26
C ILE A 339 9.58 -13.11 -6.54
N VAL A 340 9.48 -14.21 -7.29
CA VAL A 340 8.66 -14.26 -8.52
C VAL A 340 7.16 -14.21 -8.22
N VAL A 341 6.71 -14.78 -7.11
CA VAL A 341 5.31 -14.69 -6.65
C VAL A 341 4.92 -13.25 -6.33
N VAL A 342 5.79 -12.48 -5.66
CA VAL A 342 5.54 -11.05 -5.41
C VAL A 342 5.35 -10.29 -6.73
N LEU A 343 6.18 -10.56 -7.73
CA LEU A 343 6.01 -9.97 -9.07
C LEU A 343 4.66 -10.37 -9.70
N LEU A 344 4.27 -11.64 -9.59
CA LEU A 344 2.99 -12.13 -10.13
C LEU A 344 1.79 -11.45 -9.47
N LEU A 345 1.82 -11.23 -8.15
CA LEU A 345 0.75 -10.51 -7.44
C LEU A 345 0.58 -9.09 -8.00
N ASP A 346 1.68 -8.36 -8.19
CA ASP A 346 1.65 -7.01 -8.77
C ASP A 346 1.18 -7.02 -10.22
N ILE A 347 1.55 -8.03 -11.02
CA ILE A 347 1.06 -8.19 -12.39
C ILE A 347 -0.46 -8.45 -12.41
N TYR A 348 -0.95 -9.37 -11.58
CA TYR A 348 -2.39 -9.70 -11.54
C TYR A 348 -3.26 -8.51 -11.13
N ALA A 349 -2.74 -7.60 -10.29
CA ALA A 349 -3.43 -6.36 -9.93
C ALA A 349 -3.53 -5.35 -11.10
N LYS A 350 -2.78 -5.56 -12.18
CA LYS A 350 -2.67 -4.64 -13.33
C LYS A 350 -3.16 -5.22 -14.65
N LEU A 351 -3.37 -6.53 -14.73
CA LEU A 351 -3.93 -7.15 -15.92
C LEU A 351 -5.40 -6.71 -16.12
N PRO A 352 -5.83 -6.48 -17.37
CA PRO A 352 -7.25 -6.35 -17.69
C PRO A 352 -8.03 -7.55 -17.18
N GLN A 353 -9.27 -7.32 -16.72
CA GLN A 353 -10.05 -8.34 -16.02
C GLN A 353 -10.28 -9.58 -16.90
N GLU A 354 -10.42 -9.43 -18.20
CA GLU A 354 -10.61 -10.52 -19.16
C GLU A 354 -9.35 -11.39 -19.37
N GLN A 355 -8.18 -10.90 -18.96
CA GLN A 355 -6.90 -11.61 -19.07
C GLN A 355 -6.53 -12.37 -17.79
N VAL A 356 -7.21 -12.11 -16.67
CA VAL A 356 -6.97 -12.79 -15.40
C VAL A 356 -7.49 -14.23 -15.48
N LYS A 357 -6.56 -15.18 -15.55
CA LYS A 357 -6.84 -16.62 -15.62
C LYS A 357 -6.75 -17.25 -14.23
N PRO A 358 -7.50 -18.35 -13.96
CA PRO A 358 -7.32 -19.12 -12.74
C PRO A 358 -5.88 -19.63 -12.62
N ILE A 359 -5.30 -19.50 -11.44
CA ILE A 359 -3.97 -20.07 -11.15
C ILE A 359 -4.06 -21.56 -10.80
N PRO A 360 -3.04 -22.40 -11.06
CA PRO A 360 -3.13 -23.83 -10.76
C PRO A 360 -3.54 -24.15 -9.31
N GLU A 361 -3.05 -23.38 -8.34
CA GLU A 361 -3.34 -23.59 -6.92
C GLU A 361 -4.74 -23.15 -6.48
N HIS A 362 -5.54 -22.52 -7.34
CA HIS A 362 -6.91 -22.13 -6.98
C HIS A 362 -7.74 -23.35 -6.53
N GLU A 363 -7.44 -24.54 -7.08
CA GLU A 363 -8.09 -25.79 -6.72
C GLU A 363 -7.64 -26.34 -5.36
N VAL A 364 -6.44 -25.97 -4.89
CA VAL A 364 -5.91 -26.31 -3.57
C VAL A 364 -6.45 -25.33 -2.53
N PHE A 365 -6.27 -24.03 -2.78
CA PHE A 365 -6.77 -22.96 -1.94
C PHE A 365 -7.14 -21.74 -2.79
N PRO A 366 -8.34 -21.14 -2.61
CA PRO A 366 -9.36 -21.47 -1.61
C PRO A 366 -10.05 -22.83 -1.82
N GLY A 367 -9.95 -23.42 -3.01
CA GLY A 367 -10.46 -24.74 -3.31
C GLY A 367 -11.27 -24.77 -4.60
N LYS A 368 -11.52 -25.98 -5.11
CA LYS A 368 -12.27 -26.16 -6.36
C LYS A 368 -13.73 -25.72 -6.22
N THR A 369 -14.17 -24.83 -7.11
CA THR A 369 -15.59 -24.56 -7.33
C THR A 369 -16.17 -25.70 -8.18
N GLY A 370 -17.25 -26.32 -7.69
CA GLY A 370 -17.98 -27.38 -8.39
C GLY A 370 -18.91 -26.83 -9.48
N GLN A 371 -19.98 -27.56 -9.78
CA GLN A 371 -20.94 -27.10 -10.80
C GLN A 371 -21.91 -26.08 -10.21
N VAL A 372 -21.63 -24.81 -10.42
CA VAL A 372 -22.45 -23.69 -9.93
C VAL A 372 -23.14 -22.96 -11.08
N LYS A 373 -24.37 -22.50 -10.82
CA LYS A 373 -25.10 -21.61 -11.74
C LYS A 373 -24.75 -20.17 -11.41
N LEU A 374 -24.30 -19.43 -12.43
CA LEU A 374 -24.11 -17.98 -12.33
C LEU A 374 -25.43 -17.27 -12.67
N ASP A 375 -25.80 -16.30 -11.83
CA ASP A 375 -27.02 -15.51 -11.93
C ASP A 375 -26.75 -14.05 -11.56
N ASP A 376 -27.79 -13.22 -11.71
CA ASP A 376 -27.78 -11.83 -11.31
C ASP A 376 -28.54 -11.64 -10.00
N TYR A 377 -27.99 -10.83 -9.10
CA TYR A 377 -28.54 -10.55 -7.78
C TYR A 377 -28.66 -9.06 -7.55
N ASN A 378 -29.71 -8.64 -6.85
CA ASN A 378 -29.83 -7.29 -6.33
C ASN A 378 -29.86 -7.35 -4.81
N ILE A 379 -28.86 -6.75 -4.17
CA ILE A 379 -28.65 -6.82 -2.72
C ILE A 379 -28.76 -5.42 -2.15
N THR A 380 -29.61 -5.27 -1.14
CA THR A 380 -29.65 -4.06 -0.32
C THR A 380 -28.70 -4.23 0.85
N ILE A 381 -27.65 -3.41 0.90
CA ILE A 381 -26.70 -3.38 2.01
C ILE A 381 -26.95 -2.15 2.89
N HIS A 382 -26.70 -2.29 4.18
CA HIS A 382 -26.68 -1.17 5.12
C HIS A 382 -25.23 -0.78 5.36
N LEU A 383 -24.85 0.40 4.89
CA LEU A 383 -23.48 0.87 5.05
C LEU A 383 -23.20 1.13 6.53
N GLN A 384 -22.13 0.52 7.03
CA GLN A 384 -21.57 0.72 8.35
C GLN A 384 -20.09 1.01 8.18
N ASN A 385 -19.55 1.97 8.93
CA ASN A 385 -18.15 2.33 8.82
C ASN A 385 -17.25 1.14 9.19
N GLU A 386 -16.13 1.02 8.47
CA GLU A 386 -15.05 0.07 8.77
C GLU A 386 -15.52 -1.38 8.91
N THR A 387 -16.50 -1.77 8.10
CA THR A 387 -17.16 -3.08 8.20
C THR A 387 -17.09 -3.85 6.90
N TRP A 388 -16.96 -5.17 7.01
CA TRP A 388 -17.11 -6.12 5.91
C TRP A 388 -18.55 -6.63 5.88
N ILE A 389 -19.29 -6.25 4.84
CA ILE A 389 -20.67 -6.66 4.64
C ILE A 389 -20.70 -7.92 3.77
N SER A 390 -21.19 -9.03 4.33
CA SER A 390 -21.40 -10.28 3.58
C SER A 390 -22.49 -10.11 2.53
N THR A 391 -22.18 -10.46 1.28
CA THR A 391 -23.18 -10.45 0.19
C THR A 391 -23.93 -11.78 0.05
N GLY A 392 -23.41 -12.87 0.63
CA GLY A 392 -23.89 -14.22 0.37
C GLY A 392 -23.46 -14.78 -0.99
N LEU A 393 -22.59 -14.06 -1.72
CA LEU A 393 -22.15 -14.40 -3.07
C LEU A 393 -20.70 -14.90 -3.11
N TRP A 394 -20.41 -15.70 -4.13
CA TRP A 394 -19.11 -16.25 -4.48
C TRP A 394 -18.81 -15.91 -5.93
N LEU A 395 -17.56 -15.52 -6.21
CA LEU A 395 -17.05 -15.37 -7.57
C LEU A 395 -16.07 -16.51 -7.85
N PRO A 396 -16.34 -17.41 -8.82
CA PRO A 396 -15.38 -18.44 -9.21
C PRO A 396 -14.11 -17.85 -9.83
N ALA A 397 -12.99 -18.58 -9.70
CA ALA A 397 -11.72 -18.18 -10.30
C ALA A 397 -11.84 -17.96 -11.81
N GLY A 398 -11.29 -16.86 -12.32
CA GLY A 398 -11.26 -16.49 -13.74
C GLY A 398 -12.60 -16.07 -14.34
N VAL A 399 -13.68 -16.03 -13.57
CA VAL A 399 -14.97 -15.50 -14.02
C VAL A 399 -14.98 -13.99 -13.83
N VAL A 400 -15.30 -13.26 -14.89
CA VAL A 400 -15.51 -11.81 -14.80
C VAL A 400 -16.96 -11.55 -14.38
N GLY A 401 -17.12 -11.04 -13.16
CA GLY A 401 -18.38 -10.52 -12.64
C GLY A 401 -18.48 -9.02 -12.84
N THR A 402 -19.68 -8.47 -12.73
CA THR A 402 -19.90 -7.02 -12.82
C THR A 402 -20.72 -6.54 -11.64
N VAL A 403 -20.27 -5.47 -10.99
CA VAL A 403 -20.98 -4.81 -9.90
C VAL A 403 -21.52 -3.47 -10.39
N GLU A 404 -22.84 -3.28 -10.31
CA GLU A 404 -23.53 -2.07 -10.75
C GLU A 404 -24.11 -1.30 -9.56
N CYS A 405 -23.82 -0.01 -9.51
CA CYS A 405 -24.31 0.95 -8.52
C CYS A 405 -24.92 2.20 -9.20
N GLU A 406 -25.69 2.98 -8.45
CA GLU A 406 -26.37 4.17 -8.99
C GLU A 406 -25.39 5.27 -9.43
N SER A 407 -24.29 5.40 -8.70
CA SER A 407 -23.21 6.38 -8.90
C SER A 407 -21.88 5.84 -8.40
N ALA A 408 -20.78 6.41 -8.90
CA ALA A 408 -19.44 6.14 -8.35
C ALA A 408 -19.40 6.39 -6.83
N MET A 409 -18.77 5.47 -6.10
CA MET A 409 -18.61 5.48 -4.65
C MET A 409 -17.17 5.04 -4.31
N PRO A 410 -16.17 5.93 -4.46
CA PRO A 410 -14.75 5.58 -4.31
C PRO A 410 -14.38 5.00 -2.93
N ASP A 411 -15.11 5.36 -1.88
CA ASP A 411 -14.87 4.89 -0.50
C ASP A 411 -15.42 3.47 -0.25
N ILE A 412 -16.16 2.91 -1.22
CA ILE A 412 -16.75 1.58 -1.16
C ILE A 412 -16.02 0.66 -2.14
N HIS A 413 -15.64 -0.50 -1.64
CA HIS A 413 -14.85 -1.48 -2.36
C HIS A 413 -15.58 -2.82 -2.42
N VAL A 414 -15.46 -3.49 -3.57
CA VAL A 414 -15.80 -4.91 -3.70
C VAL A 414 -14.56 -5.70 -3.34
N GLN A 415 -14.64 -6.52 -2.31
CA GLN A 415 -13.58 -7.42 -1.91
C GLN A 415 -13.97 -8.86 -2.27
N ILE A 416 -13.04 -9.60 -2.88
CA ILE A 416 -13.22 -11.00 -3.22
C ILE A 416 -12.16 -11.81 -2.48
N GLY A 417 -12.61 -12.72 -1.61
CA GLY A 417 -11.75 -13.49 -0.70
C GLY A 417 -11.81 -12.97 0.74
N SER A 418 -11.70 -13.89 1.69
CA SER A 418 -11.84 -13.63 3.13
C SER A 418 -10.49 -13.57 3.87
N HIS A 419 -9.43 -14.14 3.28
CA HIS A 419 -8.13 -14.37 3.92
C HIS A 419 -7.18 -13.19 3.68
N HIS A 420 -7.43 -12.09 4.40
CA HIS A 420 -6.69 -10.83 4.25
C HIS A 420 -5.24 -10.87 4.76
N GLU A 421 -4.91 -11.82 5.64
CA GLU A 421 -3.56 -11.98 6.19
C GLU A 421 -2.57 -12.39 5.10
N SER A 422 -1.48 -11.64 4.99
CA SER A 422 -0.42 -11.86 4.01
C SER A 422 0.63 -12.83 4.55
N LEU A 423 0.98 -13.86 3.78
CA LEU A 423 2.08 -14.78 4.14
C LEU A 423 3.45 -14.29 3.64
N LEU A 424 3.56 -13.12 3.02
CA LEU A 424 4.83 -12.63 2.45
C LEU A 424 5.95 -12.42 3.48
N ALA A 425 5.59 -12.17 4.75
CA ALA A 425 6.56 -12.05 5.84
C ALA A 425 7.11 -13.40 6.31
N LYS A 426 6.43 -14.50 5.98
CA LYS A 426 6.81 -15.87 6.35
C LYS A 426 7.63 -16.49 5.21
N PRO A 427 8.79 -17.11 5.47
CA PRO A 427 9.47 -17.88 4.44
C PRO A 427 8.61 -19.08 4.01
N GLY A 428 8.70 -19.45 2.73
CA GLY A 428 8.06 -20.67 2.24
C GLY A 428 8.71 -21.95 2.79
N PRO A 429 8.16 -23.13 2.47
CA PRO A 429 6.98 -23.35 1.63
C PRO A 429 5.67 -22.92 2.31
N TRP A 430 4.76 -22.31 1.55
CA TRP A 430 3.43 -21.90 1.99
C TRP A 430 2.37 -22.95 1.67
N LYS A 431 1.31 -23.04 2.47
CA LYS A 431 0.15 -23.91 2.23
C LYS A 431 -0.88 -23.30 1.28
N ARG A 432 -0.83 -21.97 1.10
CA ARG A 432 -1.65 -21.22 0.14
C ARG A 432 -0.82 -20.09 -0.44
N TRP A 433 -1.34 -19.47 -1.50
CA TRP A 433 -0.74 -18.25 -2.03
C TRP A 433 -0.70 -17.15 -0.96
N PRO A 434 0.36 -16.34 -0.93
CA PRO A 434 0.59 -15.43 0.18
C PRO A 434 -0.44 -14.31 0.27
N SER A 435 -1.02 -13.91 -0.86
CA SER A 435 -2.23 -13.07 -0.91
C SER A 435 -3.24 -13.70 -1.87
N THR A 436 -4.50 -13.77 -1.44
CA THR A 436 -5.61 -14.36 -2.20
C THR A 436 -6.82 -13.44 -2.32
N VAL A 437 -6.71 -12.23 -1.76
CA VAL A 437 -7.77 -11.23 -1.74
C VAL A 437 -7.58 -10.25 -2.89
N GLN A 438 -8.66 -9.95 -3.60
CA GLN A 438 -8.70 -8.89 -4.61
C GLN A 438 -9.70 -7.82 -4.20
N VAL A 439 -9.33 -6.55 -4.39
CA VAL A 439 -10.13 -5.39 -3.97
C VAL A 439 -10.32 -4.45 -5.16
N TYR A 440 -11.56 -4.08 -5.42
CA TYR A 440 -11.94 -3.19 -6.51
C TYR A 440 -12.73 -1.98 -5.98
N PRO A 441 -12.22 -0.75 -6.07
CA PRO A 441 -12.98 0.45 -5.73
C PRO A 441 -14.11 0.68 -6.74
N LEU A 442 -15.28 1.12 -6.26
CA LEU A 442 -16.43 1.43 -7.11
C LEU A 442 -16.30 2.83 -7.75
N LEU A 443 -15.32 2.99 -8.66
CA LEU A 443 -15.01 4.27 -9.30
C LEU A 443 -16.00 4.69 -10.39
N GLU A 444 -16.80 3.75 -10.88
CA GLU A 444 -17.78 3.95 -11.95
C GLU A 444 -19.11 3.31 -11.57
N LYS A 445 -20.16 3.56 -12.37
CA LYS A 445 -21.48 2.92 -12.16
C LYS A 445 -21.45 1.41 -12.36
N VAL A 446 -20.49 0.93 -13.15
CA VAL A 446 -20.36 -0.47 -13.55
C VAL A 446 -18.88 -0.82 -13.38
N THR A 447 -18.58 -1.69 -12.43
CA THR A 447 -17.22 -2.09 -12.13
C THR A 447 -17.04 -3.58 -12.44
N PRO A 448 -16.22 -3.95 -13.45
CA PRO A 448 -15.87 -5.34 -13.69
C PRO A 448 -14.90 -5.82 -12.60
N VAL A 449 -15.12 -7.04 -12.10
CA VAL A 449 -14.32 -7.66 -11.04
C VAL A 449 -13.98 -9.09 -11.42
N VAL A 450 -12.79 -9.54 -11.03
CA VAL A 450 -12.31 -10.90 -11.31
C VAL A 450 -11.36 -11.34 -10.20
N THR A 451 -11.10 -12.63 -10.08
CA THR A 451 -10.06 -13.15 -9.19
C THR A 451 -9.41 -14.36 -9.83
N ALA A 452 -8.10 -14.53 -9.62
CA ALA A 452 -7.37 -15.70 -10.08
C ALA A 452 -7.57 -16.93 -9.16
N PHE A 453 -8.20 -16.72 -8.00
CA PHE A 453 -8.32 -17.70 -6.91
C PHE A 453 -9.77 -18.19 -6.71
N GLY A 454 -10.74 -17.30 -6.92
CA GLY A 454 -12.10 -17.47 -6.44
C GLY A 454 -12.26 -16.98 -4.99
N GLY A 455 -13.48 -16.68 -4.56
CA GLY A 455 -13.69 -16.21 -3.19
C GLY A 455 -15.11 -15.74 -2.89
N ILE A 456 -15.41 -15.62 -1.59
CA ILE A 456 -16.63 -14.95 -1.11
C ILE A 456 -16.52 -13.47 -1.43
N VAL A 457 -17.63 -12.87 -1.83
CA VAL A 457 -17.73 -11.46 -2.21
C VAL A 457 -18.24 -10.65 -1.02
N TYR A 458 -17.53 -9.59 -0.69
CA TYR A 458 -17.85 -8.64 0.36
C TYR A 458 -17.97 -7.23 -0.21
N ILE A 459 -18.74 -6.40 0.47
CA ILE A 459 -18.63 -4.95 0.33
C ILE A 459 -17.89 -4.42 1.55
N ALA A 460 -16.75 -3.80 1.31
CA ALA A 460 -15.93 -3.17 2.33
C ALA A 460 -16.06 -1.63 2.24
N VAL A 461 -16.28 -1.00 3.39
CA VAL A 461 -16.45 0.46 3.48
C VAL A 461 -15.25 1.04 4.22
N ASN A 462 -14.43 1.81 3.52
CA ASN A 462 -13.29 2.51 4.12
C ASN A 462 -13.73 3.93 4.46
N ASN A 463 -13.82 4.21 5.77
CA ASN A 463 -13.99 5.54 6.36
C ASN A 463 -14.92 6.50 5.58
N SER A 464 -16.23 6.29 5.68
CA SER A 464 -17.18 7.27 5.16
C SER A 464 -17.28 8.43 6.15
N ASN A 465 -16.91 9.63 5.70
CA ASN A 465 -17.15 10.88 6.42
C ASN A 465 -18.64 10.98 6.76
N GLU A 466 -18.98 10.57 7.98
CA GLU A 466 -20.26 10.69 8.66
C GLU A 466 -21.49 10.64 7.74
N GLN A 467 -21.96 9.42 7.41
CA GLN A 467 -23.36 9.23 7.04
C GLN A 467 -23.97 8.14 7.90
N ASP A 468 -25.13 8.47 8.49
CA ASP A 468 -26.01 7.50 9.12
C ASP A 468 -26.19 6.27 8.21
N PRO A 469 -26.37 5.06 8.80
CA PRO A 469 -26.56 3.84 8.03
C PRO A 469 -27.66 4.01 6.97
N ARG A 470 -27.25 4.05 5.69
CA ARG A 470 -28.17 4.19 4.56
C ARG A 470 -28.27 2.88 3.78
N PRO A 471 -29.48 2.46 3.38
CA PRO A 471 -29.64 1.33 2.49
C PRO A 471 -29.10 1.70 1.10
N LEU A 472 -28.25 0.84 0.56
CA LEU A 472 -27.70 0.96 -0.79
C LEU A 472 -28.04 -0.30 -1.57
N SER A 473 -28.70 -0.13 -2.71
CA SER A 473 -28.99 -1.24 -3.64
C SER A 473 -27.79 -1.41 -4.58
N ILE A 474 -27.19 -2.60 -4.59
CA ILE A 474 -26.10 -2.95 -5.50
C ILE A 474 -26.51 -4.19 -6.29
N LYS A 475 -26.33 -4.13 -7.61
CA LYS A 475 -26.56 -5.28 -8.48
C LYS A 475 -25.24 -6.00 -8.77
N PHE A 476 -25.29 -7.32 -8.74
CA PHE A 476 -24.17 -8.21 -8.99
C PHE A 476 -24.56 -9.09 -10.17
N HIS A 477 -23.77 -9.08 -11.23
CA HIS A 477 -23.99 -9.88 -12.44
C HIS A 477 -22.92 -10.97 -12.58
N GLN A 478 -23.35 -12.18 -12.94
CA GLN A 478 -22.47 -13.36 -13.11
C GLN A 478 -21.79 -13.85 -11.81
N PHE A 479 -22.55 -13.94 -10.73
CA PHE A 479 -22.09 -14.51 -9.45
C PHE A 479 -22.88 -15.79 -9.12
N CYS A 480 -22.44 -16.58 -8.15
CA CYS A 480 -23.28 -17.60 -7.52
C CYS A 480 -23.40 -17.33 -6.01
N LYS A 481 -24.35 -17.97 -5.33
CA LYS A 481 -24.39 -17.95 -3.85
C LYS A 481 -23.31 -18.87 -3.27
N HIS A 482 -22.97 -18.72 -1.99
CA HIS A 482 -22.23 -19.73 -1.21
C HIS A 482 -23.10 -20.33 -0.09
N PRO A 483 -22.77 -21.52 0.45
CA PRO A 483 -23.37 -22.04 1.66
C PRO A 483 -23.32 -21.01 2.78
N MET A 484 -24.49 -20.66 3.30
CA MET A 484 -24.62 -19.69 4.38
C MET A 484 -25.68 -20.17 5.36
N ALA A 485 -25.30 -20.29 6.62
CA ALA A 485 -26.22 -20.54 7.72
C ALA A 485 -26.46 -19.22 8.48
N ASP A 486 -27.69 -18.72 8.46
CA ASP A 486 -28.10 -17.61 9.31
C ASP A 486 -29.05 -18.15 10.38
N CYS A 487 -28.62 -18.09 11.65
CA CYS A 487 -29.41 -18.57 12.77
C CYS A 487 -30.74 -17.82 12.94
N GLU A 488 -30.83 -16.57 12.46
CA GLU A 488 -32.07 -15.78 12.45
C GLU A 488 -32.96 -16.08 11.24
N ASN A 489 -32.38 -16.62 10.17
CA ASN A 489 -33.10 -16.99 8.96
C ASN A 489 -32.68 -18.38 8.42
N PRO A 490 -33.19 -19.48 9.02
CA PRO A 490 -32.80 -20.84 8.67
C PRO A 490 -33.06 -21.25 7.21
N LYS A 491 -33.93 -20.51 6.50
CA LYS A 491 -34.22 -20.78 5.07
C LYS A 491 -32.99 -20.56 4.19
N ILE A 492 -32.10 -19.65 4.56
CA ILE A 492 -30.89 -19.36 3.78
C ILE A 492 -30.01 -20.62 3.69
N TRP A 493 -29.89 -21.36 4.80
CA TRP A 493 -29.15 -22.62 4.80
C TRP A 493 -29.76 -23.65 3.84
N GLU A 494 -31.08 -23.84 3.93
CA GLU A 494 -31.78 -24.79 3.05
C GLU A 494 -31.65 -24.44 1.57
N GLU A 495 -31.58 -23.15 1.22
CA GLU A 495 -31.39 -22.68 -0.15
C GLU A 495 -29.95 -22.82 -0.66
N THR A 496 -28.95 -22.87 0.23
CA THR A 496 -27.53 -22.69 -0.15
C THR A 496 -26.61 -23.86 0.21
N LYS A 497 -27.02 -24.76 1.11
CA LYS A 497 -26.18 -25.86 1.63
C LYS A 497 -25.59 -26.78 0.56
N ASP A 498 -26.33 -27.00 -0.52
CA ASP A 498 -25.96 -27.92 -1.61
C ASP A 498 -25.08 -27.25 -2.68
N ILE A 499 -24.78 -25.95 -2.54
CA ILE A 499 -23.92 -25.24 -3.49
C ILE A 499 -22.46 -25.67 -3.30
N GLU A 500 -21.87 -26.19 -4.37
CA GLU A 500 -20.50 -26.72 -4.37
C GLU A 500 -19.45 -25.60 -4.53
N VAL A 501 -19.27 -24.79 -3.50
CA VAL A 501 -18.11 -23.89 -3.35
C VAL A 501 -17.33 -24.27 -2.09
N PRO A 502 -16.03 -23.92 -2.01
CA PRO A 502 -15.16 -24.42 -0.93
C PRO A 502 -15.37 -23.76 0.43
N TRP A 503 -15.88 -22.53 0.49
CA TRP A 503 -16.04 -21.76 1.72
C TRP A 503 -17.47 -21.24 1.89
N GLY A 504 -17.91 -21.16 3.13
CA GLY A 504 -19.22 -20.64 3.50
C GLY A 504 -19.17 -19.80 4.78
N GLU A 505 -20.33 -19.29 5.19
CA GLU A 505 -20.45 -18.47 6.40
C GLU A 505 -21.52 -19.00 7.36
N LEU A 506 -21.24 -18.94 8.65
CA LEU A 506 -22.21 -19.13 9.73
C LEU A 506 -22.39 -17.80 10.48
N LYS A 507 -23.59 -17.23 10.41
CA LYS A 507 -24.01 -16.07 11.19
C LYS A 507 -24.77 -16.55 12.44
N ALA A 508 -24.10 -16.47 13.58
CA ALA A 508 -24.60 -16.80 14.91
C ALA A 508 -24.82 -15.51 15.71
N GLY A 509 -25.95 -14.84 15.45
CA GLY A 509 -26.27 -13.53 16.04
C GLY A 509 -25.26 -12.48 15.64
N SER A 510 -24.56 -11.90 16.61
CA SER A 510 -23.53 -10.87 16.41
C SER A 510 -22.14 -11.42 16.08
N VAL A 511 -22.01 -12.72 15.76
CA VAL A 511 -20.73 -13.34 15.36
C VAL A 511 -20.89 -14.05 14.02
N ILE A 512 -19.96 -13.79 13.09
CA ILE A 512 -19.90 -14.41 11.77
C ILE A 512 -18.62 -15.23 11.67
N PHE A 513 -18.76 -16.52 11.34
CA PHE A 513 -17.66 -17.43 11.07
C PHE A 513 -17.55 -17.69 9.57
N THR A 514 -16.37 -17.53 8.99
CA THR A 514 -16.05 -17.96 7.63
C THR A 514 -15.18 -19.21 7.72
N LEU A 515 -15.69 -20.34 7.23
CA LEU A 515 -15.10 -21.67 7.37
C LEU A 515 -15.31 -22.52 6.11
N PRO A 516 -14.55 -23.62 5.93
CA PRO A 516 -14.76 -24.52 4.81
C PRO A 516 -16.20 -25.03 4.77
N SER A 517 -16.81 -25.07 3.58
CA SER A 517 -18.21 -25.48 3.44
C SER A 517 -18.47 -26.90 3.93
N ASP A 518 -17.47 -27.78 3.83
CA ASP A 518 -17.58 -29.15 4.35
C ASP A 518 -17.59 -29.20 5.88
N GLU A 519 -16.87 -28.31 6.56
CA GLU A 519 -16.96 -28.17 8.02
C GLU A 519 -18.31 -27.57 8.41
N LEU A 520 -18.77 -26.55 7.68
CA LEU A 520 -20.10 -25.96 7.89
C LEU A 520 -21.23 -26.99 7.77
N ARG A 521 -21.17 -27.88 6.77
CA ARG A 521 -22.15 -28.98 6.58
C ARG A 521 -22.11 -30.05 7.66
N LYS A 522 -20.98 -30.21 8.38
CA LYS A 522 -20.86 -31.18 9.49
C LYS A 522 -21.53 -30.70 10.77
N ILE A 523 -21.81 -29.39 10.89
CA ILE A 523 -22.50 -28.82 12.05
C ILE A 523 -23.92 -29.37 12.11
N LYS A 524 -24.25 -30.01 13.23
CA LYS A 524 -25.56 -30.67 13.42
C LYS A 524 -26.66 -29.72 13.87
N ASP A 525 -26.31 -28.72 14.68
CA ASP A 525 -27.28 -27.82 15.28
C ASP A 525 -26.68 -26.41 15.44
N PHE A 526 -27.07 -25.51 14.54
CA PHE A 526 -26.66 -24.11 14.57
C PHE A 526 -27.20 -23.36 15.80
N ASN A 527 -28.31 -23.81 16.39
CA ASN A 527 -28.91 -23.12 17.54
C ASN A 527 -28.03 -23.22 18.77
N ILE A 528 -27.37 -24.37 19.00
CA ILE A 528 -26.45 -24.54 20.13
C ILE A 528 -25.29 -23.53 20.02
N ILE A 529 -24.72 -23.38 18.82
CA ILE A 529 -23.65 -22.40 18.58
C ILE A 529 -24.18 -20.98 18.83
N ASN A 530 -25.35 -20.66 18.29
CA ASN A 530 -25.99 -19.36 18.46
C ASN A 530 -26.22 -19.01 19.94
N GLU A 531 -26.78 -19.94 20.72
CA GLU A 531 -27.01 -19.76 22.16
C GLU A 531 -25.69 -19.52 22.92
N LYS A 532 -24.63 -20.27 22.61
CA LYS A 532 -23.34 -20.12 23.28
C LYS A 532 -22.67 -18.79 22.94
N PHE A 533 -22.66 -18.40 21.68
CA PHE A 533 -22.07 -17.13 21.27
C PHE A 533 -22.90 -15.92 21.69
N GLN A 534 -24.23 -16.05 21.81
CA GLN A 534 -25.05 -15.01 22.44
C GLN A 534 -24.64 -14.78 23.90
N ILE A 535 -24.45 -15.84 24.69
CA ILE A 535 -23.97 -15.72 26.08
C ILE A 535 -22.58 -15.07 26.13
N ILE A 536 -21.68 -15.46 25.22
CA ILE A 536 -20.34 -14.88 25.12
C ILE A 536 -20.42 -13.38 24.87
N VAL A 537 -21.13 -12.96 23.83
CA VAL A 537 -21.25 -11.55 23.44
C VAL A 537 -21.92 -10.75 24.55
N ASP A 538 -23.02 -11.25 25.14
CA ASP A 538 -23.73 -10.56 26.22
C ASP A 538 -22.85 -10.33 27.44
N GLU A 539 -22.05 -11.33 27.85
CA GLU A 539 -21.16 -11.19 29.00
C GLU A 539 -19.93 -10.33 28.69
N ILE A 540 -19.38 -10.38 27.46
CA ILE A 540 -18.34 -9.42 27.01
C ILE A 540 -18.89 -8.00 27.07
N SER A 541 -20.03 -7.74 26.43
CA SER A 541 -20.66 -6.41 26.38
C SER A 541 -20.92 -5.85 27.78
N LYS A 542 -21.44 -6.69 28.67
CA LYS A 542 -21.70 -6.32 30.06
C LYS A 542 -20.43 -6.08 30.87
N TYR A 543 -19.40 -6.90 30.71
CA TYR A 543 -18.16 -6.75 31.48
C TYR A 543 -17.32 -5.57 31.00
N MET A 544 -17.24 -5.40 29.68
CA MET A 544 -16.46 -4.36 29.02
C MET A 544 -17.20 -3.04 28.93
N SER A 545 -18.46 -2.97 29.35
CA SER A 545 -19.33 -1.78 29.22
C SER A 545 -19.38 -1.27 27.77
N TYR A 546 -19.51 -2.19 26.82
CA TYR A 546 -19.43 -1.94 25.38
C TYR A 546 -20.65 -2.52 24.65
N THR A 547 -21.14 -1.79 23.64
CA THR A 547 -22.20 -2.27 22.75
C THR A 547 -21.61 -2.51 21.36
N PRO A 548 -21.58 -3.76 20.86
CA PRO A 548 -21.11 -4.06 19.52
C PRO A 548 -21.84 -3.24 18.46
N ASP A 549 -21.09 -2.45 17.71
CA ASP A 549 -21.55 -1.62 16.59
C ASP A 549 -21.46 -2.36 15.25
N ARG A 550 -20.62 -3.40 15.18
CA ARG A 550 -20.48 -4.35 14.07
C ARG A 550 -20.41 -5.78 14.60
N PRO A 551 -20.80 -6.80 13.79
CA PRO A 551 -20.64 -8.20 14.20
C PRO A 551 -19.17 -8.57 14.29
N TYR A 552 -18.79 -9.35 15.31
CA TYR A 552 -17.48 -9.99 15.36
C TYR A 552 -17.34 -10.93 14.16
N ARG A 553 -16.18 -10.92 13.52
CA ARG A 553 -15.92 -11.77 12.35
C ARG A 553 -14.71 -12.65 12.63
N VAL A 554 -14.86 -13.95 12.42
CA VAL A 554 -13.83 -14.96 12.59
C VAL A 554 -13.63 -15.67 11.26
N VAL A 555 -12.43 -15.56 10.70
CA VAL A 555 -12.05 -16.26 9.46
C VAL A 555 -11.10 -17.39 9.83
N PHE A 556 -11.42 -18.61 9.39
CA PHE A 556 -10.48 -19.72 9.50
C PHE A 556 -9.56 -19.76 8.29
N ASP A 557 -8.28 -20.02 8.50
CA ASP A 557 -7.25 -20.11 7.45
C ASP A 557 -6.49 -21.44 7.57
N VAL A 558 -5.94 -21.91 6.45
CA VAL A 558 -5.05 -23.08 6.41
C VAL A 558 -3.66 -22.76 6.96
N GLU A 559 -3.27 -21.48 6.96
CA GLU A 559 -1.99 -21.00 7.45
C GLU A 559 -2.07 -19.58 8.01
N LEU A 560 -1.29 -19.32 9.07
CA LEU A 560 -1.14 -18.00 9.69
C LEU A 560 0.29 -17.48 9.48
N PRO A 561 0.50 -16.15 9.36
CA PRO A 561 1.82 -15.55 9.20
C PRO A 561 2.79 -15.91 10.34
N ASP A 562 2.33 -15.76 11.60
CA ASP A 562 3.14 -15.96 12.82
C ASP A 562 2.79 -17.24 13.59
N ASP A 563 2.05 -18.17 12.95
CA ASP A 563 1.51 -19.40 13.56
C ASP A 563 0.65 -19.18 14.83
N CYS A 564 0.28 -17.93 15.12
CA CYS A 564 -0.61 -17.51 16.20
C CYS A 564 -1.87 -16.85 15.63
N PRO A 565 -3.05 -17.01 16.25
CA PRO A 565 -4.27 -16.34 15.82
C PRO A 565 -4.10 -14.81 15.73
N SER A 566 -4.63 -14.21 14.66
CA SER A 566 -4.54 -12.77 14.43
C SER A 566 -5.65 -12.03 15.18
N CYS A 567 -5.27 -10.92 15.82
CA CYS A 567 -6.17 -10.04 16.56
C CYS A 567 -6.42 -8.78 15.73
N GLY A 568 -7.46 -8.83 14.89
CA GLY A 568 -7.88 -7.72 14.05
C GLY A 568 -9.36 -7.86 13.66
N TYR A 569 -9.77 -7.14 12.61
CA TYR A 569 -11.09 -7.32 12.01
C TYR A 569 -10.96 -7.75 10.55
N PRO A 570 -11.11 -9.06 10.25
CA PRO A 570 -11.56 -10.15 11.12
C PRO A 570 -10.47 -10.74 12.05
N LEU A 571 -10.92 -11.46 13.08
CA LEU A 571 -10.07 -12.39 13.84
C LEU A 571 -9.74 -13.59 12.95
N VAL A 572 -8.49 -14.06 12.98
CA VAL A 572 -8.06 -15.18 12.11
C VAL A 572 -7.53 -16.36 12.93
N PHE A 573 -8.10 -17.54 12.69
CA PHE A 573 -7.74 -18.79 13.37
C PHE A 573 -7.36 -19.87 12.37
N ARG A 574 -6.69 -20.95 12.80
CA ARG A 574 -6.44 -22.08 11.90
C ARG A 574 -7.70 -22.91 11.73
N VAL A 575 -7.91 -23.49 10.54
CA VAL A 575 -8.98 -24.49 10.32
C VAL A 575 -8.93 -25.66 11.33
N ASP A 576 -7.73 -25.99 11.83
CA ASP A 576 -7.55 -27.00 12.89
C ASP A 576 -8.26 -26.64 14.21
N ASP A 577 -8.55 -25.35 14.43
CA ASP A 577 -9.19 -24.82 15.64
C ASP A 577 -10.73 -24.83 15.58
N ILE A 578 -11.34 -25.03 14.40
CA ILE A 578 -12.80 -25.03 14.19
C ILE A 578 -13.50 -25.89 15.23
N ASP A 579 -12.99 -27.09 15.43
CA ASP A 579 -13.58 -28.10 16.29
C ASP A 579 -13.58 -27.67 17.77
N GLY A 580 -12.53 -26.98 18.20
CA GLY A 580 -12.40 -26.44 19.55
C GLY A 580 -13.26 -25.20 19.79
N ILE A 581 -13.57 -24.43 18.74
CA ILE A 581 -14.34 -23.18 18.82
C ILE A 581 -15.85 -23.43 18.65
N LEU A 582 -16.23 -24.28 17.70
CA LEU A 582 -17.63 -24.41 17.24
C LEU A 582 -18.31 -25.72 17.62
N ASN A 583 -17.56 -26.80 17.88
CA ASN A 583 -18.15 -28.14 18.04
C ASN A 583 -18.07 -28.72 19.47
N LYS A 584 -17.15 -28.23 20.31
CA LYS A 584 -16.84 -28.81 21.64
C LYS A 584 -17.18 -27.83 22.77
N PHE A 585 -18.46 -27.82 23.17
CA PHE A 585 -18.96 -27.01 24.30
C PHE A 585 -19.24 -27.81 25.58
N ASP A 586 -18.84 -29.09 25.63
CA ASP A 586 -18.99 -29.94 26.82
C ASP A 586 -17.99 -29.59 27.93
N LYS A 587 -16.84 -29.02 27.55
CA LYS A 587 -15.78 -28.59 28.45
C LYS A 587 -15.05 -27.36 27.90
N PRO A 588 -14.36 -26.58 28.74
CA PRO A 588 -13.49 -25.50 28.27
C PRO A 588 -12.45 -26.01 27.27
N SER A 589 -12.34 -25.34 26.13
CA SER A 589 -11.28 -25.57 25.14
C SER A 589 -10.35 -24.36 25.09
N ILE A 590 -9.08 -24.60 24.78
CA ILE A 590 -8.07 -23.53 24.67
C ILE A 590 -8.45 -22.61 23.49
N GLN A 591 -8.89 -23.20 22.38
CA GLN A 591 -9.25 -22.47 21.16
C GLN A 591 -10.43 -21.51 21.39
N LEU A 592 -11.49 -21.96 22.09
CA LEU A 592 -12.60 -21.08 22.43
C LEU A 592 -12.16 -20.00 23.41
N PHE A 593 -11.27 -20.33 24.37
CA PHE A 593 -10.77 -19.35 25.34
C PHE A 593 -9.99 -18.24 24.62
N THR A 594 -9.11 -18.62 23.69
CA THR A 594 -8.39 -17.68 22.84
C THR A 594 -9.35 -16.85 21.97
N ALA A 595 -10.35 -17.46 21.32
CA ALA A 595 -11.34 -16.74 20.52
C ALA A 595 -12.09 -15.68 21.33
N VAL A 596 -12.59 -16.03 22.52
CA VAL A 596 -13.28 -15.09 23.41
C VAL A 596 -12.33 -14.01 23.92
N THR A 597 -11.06 -14.35 24.19
CA THR A 597 -10.04 -13.36 24.57
C THR A 597 -9.82 -12.34 23.46
N LEU A 598 -9.63 -12.77 22.21
CA LEU A 598 -9.43 -11.85 21.10
C LEU A 598 -10.68 -11.02 20.79
N MET A 599 -11.88 -11.62 20.86
CA MET A 599 -13.15 -10.88 20.77
C MET A 599 -13.22 -9.78 21.84
N THR A 600 -12.73 -10.06 23.05
CA THR A 600 -12.72 -9.07 24.13
C THR A 600 -11.67 -7.98 23.90
N ILE A 601 -10.50 -8.30 23.35
CA ILE A 601 -9.48 -7.30 23.00
C ILE A 601 -10.04 -6.31 21.98
N VAL A 602 -10.67 -6.79 20.89
CA VAL A 602 -11.27 -5.91 19.86
C VAL A 602 -12.54 -5.17 20.33
N SER A 603 -12.98 -5.40 21.58
CA SER A 603 -14.05 -4.64 22.24
C SER A 603 -13.51 -3.49 23.11
N ILE A 604 -12.19 -3.38 23.24
CA ILE A 604 -11.53 -2.26 23.91
C ILE A 604 -11.42 -1.14 22.89
N ARG A 605 -11.82 0.07 23.27
CA ARG A 605 -11.59 1.27 22.44
C ARG A 605 -10.12 1.40 22.06
N GLU A 606 -9.86 1.61 20.77
CA GLU A 606 -8.51 1.72 20.21
C GLU A 606 -7.68 2.82 20.87
N ASP A 607 -6.37 2.59 20.95
CA ASP A 607 -5.34 3.48 21.51
C ASP A 607 -5.50 3.85 23.01
N VAL A 608 -6.46 3.26 23.73
CA VAL A 608 -6.71 3.58 25.14
C VAL A 608 -5.70 2.89 26.07
N PHE A 609 -5.36 1.63 25.80
CA PHE A 609 -4.49 0.82 26.65
C PHE A 609 -3.35 0.24 25.83
N ASP A 610 -2.25 -0.07 26.51
CA ASP A 610 -1.18 -0.84 25.89
C ASP A 610 -1.53 -2.33 25.84
N GLN A 611 -0.88 -3.07 24.94
CA GLN A 611 -1.10 -4.50 24.72
C GLN A 611 -1.07 -5.33 26.02
N VAL A 612 -0.19 -4.98 26.98
CA VAL A 612 -0.08 -5.66 28.27
C VAL A 612 -1.37 -5.51 29.08
N THR A 613 -1.89 -4.29 29.18
CA THR A 613 -3.12 -4.00 29.92
C THR A 613 -4.35 -4.57 29.22
N GLU A 614 -4.43 -4.43 27.88
CA GLU A 614 -5.52 -4.98 27.07
C GLU A 614 -5.63 -6.49 27.23
N THR A 615 -4.52 -7.21 27.06
CA THR A 615 -4.48 -8.67 27.15
C THR A 615 -4.89 -9.13 28.56
N ALA A 616 -4.44 -8.43 29.61
CA ALA A 616 -4.80 -8.76 30.98
C ALA A 616 -6.29 -8.58 31.25
N ILE A 617 -6.85 -7.41 30.90
CA ILE A 617 -8.28 -7.12 31.08
C ILE A 617 -9.14 -8.10 30.27
N ALA A 618 -8.77 -8.34 29.01
CA ALA A 618 -9.47 -9.27 28.14
C ALA A 618 -9.45 -10.72 28.69
N THR A 619 -8.32 -11.16 29.25
CA THR A 619 -8.21 -12.50 29.85
C THR A 619 -9.07 -12.62 31.11
N ILE A 620 -9.18 -11.55 31.91
CA ILE A 620 -10.06 -11.50 33.10
C ILE A 620 -11.53 -11.60 32.68
N ALA A 621 -11.96 -10.76 31.75
CA ALA A 621 -13.31 -10.76 31.20
C ALA A 621 -13.65 -12.13 30.59
N THR A 622 -12.73 -12.70 29.80
CA THR A 622 -12.87 -14.06 29.25
C THR A 622 -13.02 -15.10 30.34
N SER A 623 -12.25 -15.00 31.43
CA SER A 623 -12.38 -15.93 32.56
C SER A 623 -13.76 -15.84 33.22
N VAL A 624 -14.38 -14.65 33.26
CA VAL A 624 -15.76 -14.46 33.73
C VAL A 624 -16.77 -15.09 32.77
N VAL A 625 -16.62 -14.85 31.46
CA VAL A 625 -17.44 -15.48 30.42
C VAL A 625 -17.35 -17.01 30.52
N PHE A 626 -16.15 -17.55 30.72
CA PHE A 626 -15.93 -18.99 30.84
C PHE A 626 -16.56 -19.57 32.10
N LYS A 627 -16.52 -18.89 33.25
CA LYS A 627 -17.28 -19.31 34.44
C LYS A 627 -18.78 -19.35 34.19
N ARG A 628 -19.30 -18.49 33.32
CA ARG A 628 -20.72 -18.49 32.94
C ARG A 628 -21.06 -19.66 32.02
N LEU A 629 -20.19 -19.99 31.08
CA LEU A 629 -20.37 -21.12 30.15
C LEU A 629 -20.13 -22.49 30.81
N PHE A 630 -19.15 -22.54 31.72
CA PHE A 630 -18.63 -23.73 32.36
C PHE A 630 -18.55 -23.47 33.88
N PRO A 631 -19.56 -23.86 34.68
CA PRO A 631 -19.66 -23.49 36.10
C PRO A 631 -18.45 -23.87 36.97
N ASP A 632 -17.76 -24.96 36.63
CA ASP A 632 -16.59 -25.46 37.38
C ASP A 632 -15.24 -24.91 36.85
N PHE A 633 -15.26 -23.91 35.96
CA PHE A 633 -14.04 -23.35 35.38
C PHE A 633 -13.25 -22.51 36.40
N ASP A 634 -11.96 -22.84 36.55
CA ASP A 634 -10.98 -22.01 37.24
C ASP A 634 -9.86 -21.60 36.26
N PRO A 635 -9.69 -20.30 35.96
CA PRO A 635 -8.61 -19.85 35.08
C PRO A 635 -7.21 -20.13 35.62
N LEU A 636 -7.04 -20.30 36.94
CA LEU A 636 -5.74 -20.61 37.55
C LEU A 636 -5.34 -22.08 37.39
N GLU A 637 -6.31 -22.96 37.13
CA GLU A 637 -6.10 -24.40 36.92
C GLU A 637 -6.23 -24.80 35.44
N PHE A 638 -6.57 -23.86 34.56
CA PHE A 638 -6.80 -24.13 33.15
C PHE A 638 -5.47 -24.35 32.40
N ALA A 639 -5.11 -25.62 32.22
CA ALA A 639 -3.87 -26.00 31.56
C ALA A 639 -3.86 -25.62 30.07
N GLY A 640 -2.72 -25.12 29.59
CA GLY A 640 -2.48 -24.84 28.16
C GLY A 640 -2.69 -23.38 27.74
N ILE A 641 -3.06 -22.50 28.67
CA ILE A 641 -2.99 -21.04 28.47
C ILE A 641 -1.86 -20.44 29.31
N SER A 642 -1.23 -19.40 28.78
CA SER A 642 -0.32 -18.55 29.57
C SER A 642 -1.09 -17.34 30.05
N LEU A 643 -1.26 -17.21 31.36
CA LEU A 643 -1.89 -16.02 31.95
C LEU A 643 -0.97 -14.81 31.76
N PRO A 644 -1.48 -13.67 31.27
CA PRO A 644 -0.66 -12.50 30.99
C PRO A 644 -0.20 -11.81 32.28
N THR A 645 0.83 -10.97 32.15
CA THR A 645 1.22 -10.01 33.20
C THR A 645 -0.01 -9.23 33.68
N LEU A 646 -0.08 -8.91 34.97
CA LEU A 646 -1.23 -8.27 35.66
C LEU A 646 -2.46 -9.18 35.89
N PHE A 647 -2.56 -10.37 35.28
CA PHE A 647 -3.74 -11.21 35.44
C PHE A 647 -4.00 -11.56 36.91
N HIS A 648 -3.00 -12.03 37.65
CA HIS A 648 -3.19 -12.48 39.03
C HIS A 648 -3.69 -11.36 39.94
N GLU A 649 -3.12 -10.16 39.82
CA GLU A 649 -3.51 -9.01 40.63
C GLU A 649 -4.93 -8.52 40.27
N LEU A 650 -5.24 -8.39 38.98
CA LEU A 650 -6.57 -7.97 38.54
C LEU A 650 -7.64 -9.03 38.86
N TRP A 651 -7.28 -10.31 38.78
CA TRP A 651 -8.15 -11.42 39.15
C TRP A 651 -8.41 -11.44 40.64
N GLU A 652 -7.41 -11.14 41.48
CA GLU A 652 -7.60 -11.01 42.93
C GLU A 652 -8.59 -9.87 43.25
N ILE A 653 -8.43 -8.71 42.62
CA ILE A 653 -9.37 -7.58 42.76
C ILE A 653 -10.78 -7.99 42.33
N HIS A 654 -10.92 -8.62 41.16
CA HIS A 654 -12.22 -9.05 40.65
C HIS A 654 -12.87 -10.12 41.54
N SER A 655 -12.14 -11.18 41.89
CA SER A 655 -12.69 -12.37 42.54
C SER A 655 -12.84 -12.24 44.05
N ARG A 656 -12.02 -11.40 44.72
CA ARG A 656 -11.97 -11.32 46.18
C ARG A 656 -12.36 -9.96 46.75
N PHE A 657 -12.34 -8.89 45.96
CA PHE A 657 -12.73 -7.55 46.43
C PHE A 657 -14.12 -7.13 45.92
N ASP A 658 -14.25 -6.84 44.62
CA ASP A 658 -15.51 -6.40 44.01
C ASP A 658 -15.52 -6.75 42.52
N GLN A 659 -16.43 -7.65 42.14
CA GLN A 659 -16.59 -8.12 40.76
C GLN A 659 -16.99 -7.00 39.79
N THR A 660 -17.59 -5.92 40.30
CA THR A 660 -18.07 -4.78 39.51
C THR A 660 -17.05 -3.67 39.34
N LEU A 661 -15.92 -3.73 40.06
CA LEU A 661 -14.96 -2.63 40.10
C LEU A 661 -14.27 -2.41 38.75
N ILE A 662 -13.75 -3.47 38.14
CA ILE A 662 -13.11 -3.38 36.82
C ILE A 662 -14.13 -2.93 35.75
N PRO A 663 -15.33 -3.54 35.62
CA PRO A 663 -16.36 -3.06 34.69
C PRO A 663 -16.74 -1.58 34.83
N LYS A 664 -16.93 -1.09 36.07
CA LYS A 664 -17.19 0.35 36.34
C LYS A 664 -16.02 1.25 36.01
N THR A 665 -14.79 0.74 36.14
CA THR A 665 -13.60 1.47 35.73
C THR A 665 -13.59 1.56 34.20
N LEU A 666 -13.78 0.43 33.50
CA LEU A 666 -13.83 0.36 32.04
C LEU A 666 -14.91 1.26 31.43
N GLU A 667 -16.08 1.37 32.05
CA GLU A 667 -17.15 2.27 31.62
C GLU A 667 -16.64 3.70 31.36
N LYS A 668 -15.71 4.20 32.19
CA LYS A 668 -15.10 5.52 31.97
C LYS A 668 -14.14 5.58 30.79
N PHE A 669 -13.42 4.49 30.51
CA PHE A 669 -12.40 4.45 29.45
C PHE A 669 -13.01 4.13 28.08
N GLN A 670 -14.18 3.49 28.07
CA GLN A 670 -14.98 3.26 26.86
C GLN A 670 -15.76 4.51 26.40
N ASP A 671 -15.93 5.50 27.29
CA ASP A 671 -16.53 6.77 26.92
C ASP A 671 -15.64 7.52 25.92
N THR A 672 -16.17 7.81 24.73
CA THR A 672 -15.46 8.54 23.67
C THR A 672 -15.03 9.95 24.09
N GLU A 673 -15.70 10.55 25.09
CA GLU A 673 -15.32 11.84 25.66
C GLU A 673 -14.10 11.75 26.60
N TYR A 674 -13.71 10.54 27.02
CA TYR A 674 -12.52 10.35 27.83
C TYR A 674 -11.25 10.61 27.01
N PRO A 675 -10.34 11.49 27.46
CA PRO A 675 -9.14 11.84 26.72
C PRO A 675 -8.16 10.67 26.70
N VAL A 676 -7.70 10.29 25.51
CA VAL A 676 -6.55 9.39 25.33
C VAL A 676 -5.29 10.23 25.49
N LEU A 677 -4.37 9.75 26.33
CA LEU A 677 -3.09 10.41 26.58
C LEU A 677 -2.05 9.86 25.62
N ASP A 678 -1.16 10.72 25.11
CA ASP A 678 -0.13 10.35 24.13
C ASP A 678 0.89 9.32 24.67
N VAL A 679 0.97 9.15 26.00
CA VAL A 679 1.89 8.24 26.67
C VAL A 679 1.11 7.05 27.24
N PRO A 680 1.32 5.82 26.75
CA PRO A 680 0.58 4.63 27.20
C PRO A 680 0.71 4.37 28.70
N GLU A 681 1.87 4.64 29.31
CA GLU A 681 2.04 4.52 30.76
C GLU A 681 1.11 5.46 31.53
N ASP A 682 0.82 6.64 31.01
CA ASP A 682 -0.09 7.59 31.66
C ASP A 682 -1.54 7.08 31.64
N MET A 683 -1.93 6.33 30.59
CA MET A 683 -3.24 5.67 30.53
C MET A 683 -3.35 4.54 31.56
N TRP A 684 -2.30 3.72 31.71
CA TRP A 684 -2.25 2.71 32.79
C TRP A 684 -2.37 3.37 34.17
N ILE A 685 -1.64 4.46 34.40
CA ILE A 685 -1.69 5.24 35.65
C ILE A 685 -3.10 5.78 35.89
N ALA A 686 -3.75 6.32 34.86
CA ALA A 686 -5.11 6.82 34.94
C ALA A 686 -6.09 5.71 35.32
N PHE A 687 -5.96 4.53 34.71
CA PHE A 687 -6.78 3.35 35.00
C PHE A 687 -6.66 2.94 36.47
N VAL A 688 -5.44 2.78 36.97
CA VAL A 688 -5.20 2.41 38.38
C VAL A 688 -5.79 3.46 39.32
N ARG A 689 -5.60 4.75 39.02
CA ARG A 689 -6.12 5.85 39.84
C ARG A 689 -7.64 5.85 39.91
N GLU A 690 -8.32 5.69 38.77
CA GLU A 690 -9.78 5.65 38.73
C GLU A 690 -10.33 4.40 39.42
N MET A 691 -9.70 3.24 39.21
CA MET A 691 -10.05 2.01 39.91
C MET A 691 -9.93 2.18 41.44
N CYS A 692 -8.86 2.79 41.94
CA CYS A 692 -8.70 3.06 43.38
C CYS A 692 -9.78 4.00 43.93
N ARG A 693 -10.13 5.05 43.17
CA ARG A 693 -11.17 6.02 43.55
C ARG A 693 -12.56 5.39 43.60
N ILE A 694 -12.92 4.62 42.58
CA ILE A 694 -14.22 3.93 42.49
C ILE A 694 -14.31 2.88 43.61
N GLY A 695 -13.25 2.09 43.81
CA GLY A 695 -13.18 1.06 44.85
C GLY A 695 -12.99 1.60 46.27
N LYS A 696 -12.74 2.92 46.42
CA LYS A 696 -12.43 3.58 47.70
C LYS A 696 -11.32 2.86 48.49
N ARG A 697 -10.32 2.36 47.77
CA ARG A 697 -9.21 1.55 48.30
C ARG A 697 -7.98 1.76 47.43
N ASP A 698 -6.80 1.78 48.05
CA ASP A 698 -5.52 1.91 47.33
C ASP A 698 -4.97 0.52 46.97
N PHE A 699 -4.99 0.20 45.67
CA PHE A 699 -4.51 -1.07 45.09
C PHE A 699 -3.07 -1.01 44.58
N THR A 700 -2.39 0.13 44.69
CA THR A 700 -1.06 0.35 44.07
C THR A 700 -0.05 -0.72 44.48
N LYS A 701 0.07 -1.02 45.78
CA LYS A 701 0.98 -2.07 46.29
C LYS A 701 0.72 -3.47 45.75
N LEU A 702 -0.53 -3.79 45.40
CA LEU A 702 -0.87 -5.09 44.81
C LEU A 702 -0.37 -5.12 43.37
N LEU A 703 -0.70 -4.09 42.58
CA LEU A 703 -0.38 -3.99 41.16
C LEU A 703 1.12 -3.79 40.89
N GLU A 704 1.83 -3.11 41.80
CA GLU A 704 3.30 -2.94 41.78
C GLU A 704 4.08 -4.27 41.74
N ARG A 705 3.45 -5.39 42.14
CA ARG A 705 4.06 -6.72 42.06
C ARG A 705 4.32 -7.16 40.63
N SER A 706 3.49 -6.70 39.70
CA SER A 706 3.50 -7.11 38.29
C SER A 706 3.94 -5.98 37.35
N ARG A 707 3.56 -4.73 37.65
CA ARG A 707 3.94 -3.56 36.83
C ARG A 707 4.28 -2.36 37.72
N PRO A 708 5.42 -1.68 37.50
CA PRO A 708 5.80 -0.52 38.29
C PRO A 708 4.74 0.59 38.28
N ILE A 709 4.56 1.25 39.42
CA ILE A 709 3.65 2.39 39.57
C ILE A 709 4.45 3.60 40.04
N PRO A 710 4.43 4.72 39.29
CA PRO A 710 5.12 5.94 39.69
C PRO A 710 4.69 6.47 41.07
N LEU A 711 5.69 6.88 41.88
CA LEU A 711 5.50 7.37 43.25
C LEU A 711 4.58 8.59 43.35
N ASN A 712 4.47 9.39 42.28
CA ASN A 712 3.61 10.57 42.22
C ASN A 712 2.10 10.21 42.29
N ILE A 713 1.70 8.98 41.97
CA ILE A 713 0.29 8.53 42.13
C ILE A 713 -0.12 8.49 43.59
N SER A 714 0.80 8.14 44.50
CA SER A 714 0.53 8.02 45.93
C SER A 714 -0.02 9.32 46.53
N ILE A 715 0.36 10.47 45.97
CA ILE A 715 -0.16 11.79 46.37
C ILE A 715 -1.63 11.95 45.96
N SER A 716 -2.01 11.46 44.78
CA SER A 716 -3.38 11.56 44.25
C SER A 716 -4.38 10.59 44.88
N LEU A 717 -3.88 9.57 45.59
CA LEU A 717 -4.67 8.55 46.30
C LEU A 717 -4.66 8.76 47.83
N GLN A 718 -4.11 9.89 48.28
CA GLN A 718 -3.97 10.21 49.70
C GLN A 718 -5.34 10.19 50.41
N GLY A 719 -5.45 9.38 51.46
CA GLY A 719 -6.68 9.21 52.24
C GLY A 719 -7.48 7.95 51.93
N LEU A 720 -7.13 7.21 50.86
CA LEU A 720 -7.68 5.87 50.64
C LEU A 720 -6.96 4.83 51.52
N PRO A 721 -7.68 3.92 52.20
CA PRO A 721 -7.03 2.85 52.94
C PRO A 721 -6.34 1.87 51.98
N PRO A 722 -5.15 1.33 52.31
CA PRO A 722 -4.49 0.34 51.47
C PRO A 722 -5.32 -0.94 51.37
N TYR A 723 -5.31 -1.59 50.20
CA TYR A 723 -5.81 -2.95 50.06
C TYR A 723 -4.86 -3.89 50.80
N GLN A 724 -5.38 -4.60 51.80
CA GLN A 724 -4.68 -5.66 52.51
C GLN A 724 -5.58 -6.88 52.46
N PHE A 725 -5.07 -7.95 51.84
CA PHE A 725 -5.73 -9.25 51.90
C PHE A 725 -5.61 -9.79 53.33
N VAL A 726 -6.71 -9.73 54.08
CA VAL A 726 -6.83 -10.44 55.36
C VAL A 726 -7.38 -11.82 55.01
N GLY A 727 -6.49 -12.79 54.77
CA GLY A 727 -6.91 -14.18 54.68
C GLY A 727 -7.66 -14.55 55.95
N CYS A 728 -8.81 -15.23 55.83
CA CYS A 728 -9.47 -15.82 56.99
C CYS A 728 -8.44 -16.69 57.73
N GLN A 729 -8.33 -16.47 59.04
CA GLN A 729 -7.69 -17.40 59.97
C GLN A 729 -8.39 -18.76 59.95
#